data_AF-A0A8T6LAN2-F1
#
_entry.id   AF-A0A8T6LAN2-F1
#
_cell.length_a   1.000
_cell.length_b   1.000
_cell.length_c   1.000
_cell.angle_alpha   90.00
_cell.angle_beta   90.00
_cell.angle_gamma   90.00
#
_symmetry.space_group_name_H-M   'P 1'
#
loop_
_entity.id
_entity.type
_entity.pdbx_description
1 polymer ?
#
loop_
_entity_poly.entity_id
_entity_poly.type
_entity_poly.pdbx_seq_one_letter_code
_entity_poly.pdbx_strand_id
1 'polypeptide(L)'
;LSDNNLSGTIPPEIGNLTQLTQLDLEDNDLTGPIPPEHGDLPQLRRLVLGANELTGTIPPELGGLSQLTMLDLGRNSLSGTIPSELGRLPRLDSLLLHRNELTGPIPPELGDLATLRRLLLALNQLTGPVPPELGNLASLTYMSLSRNQLTGTIPPELAKLSSIRILSVSRNNLTGTIPPELGTLATLEGLYLYQNQLTGGIPVSLGNLSELETLWIHENGLTGPLIKELADLAALEDLRAADNELSGALPRNLGRPRALARVELEGNEGLTGLLPRSMIGLEFLQTLSYGATDLCAQVDDEFQEWLGKIPDGSRTDCDVARVERLALTDLHDVTGGSSWANRAAWATDVPLGDWHGVTAEDGRVTGLALSANGLSGPLPAEIANLTELRVMELAENDLSGALPGSFAGLHELAELRLGRNPGLEGALPFALRELEGVRVLLHDDTGLCASPAPDFQAWYTAIAQTAGAVCDNPDEVTVSLPMVYLTQSVQAPSRSVRLVANRDALLRAFVTAEEPRGFFEPEVVAVFTGPEGDEVHRAVMTRDANQIPAEADEGDLELSYNAVIPAEAVSPGVEMAVEVDPEGTLPLTAESEARFPDEGSDSLNVVEVPPMQLTLVPVITAEEPDTSVLAWVRGISADSPEVGLLRHAFPFAEFNVRPHEAYHTSLDLTSSAGQVSLFGELEALRASEGGTGYYYGVAANLGSNAGRGQLPGWVSVGVPRSTTLAHEVGHNLSLRHAPCGDPSGVDPAYPYPNGRIGVWGYDFRNGSTIPPDRGQDIMTYCRTLPWLSDYYFEKVIDHRAQLAAGTASAGVAAASTPSEMLVLWGGMVDGELWVDPAFPMRTAARPPDARGPYRIRGTAD
;
A
#
# COMPACT_ATOMS: atom_id res chain seq x y z
N LEU A 1 22.15 32.38 7.27
CA LEU A 1 21.31 33.58 7.43
C LEU A 1 19.95 33.29 6.80
N SER A 2 19.53 32.02 6.77
CA SER A 2 18.21 31.67 6.26
C SER A 2 17.11 32.16 7.21
N ASP A 3 15.87 32.22 6.75
CA ASP A 3 14.68 32.44 7.58
C ASP A 3 14.77 33.77 8.36
N ASN A 4 15.00 34.85 7.63
CA ASN A 4 15.13 36.19 8.18
C ASN A 4 14.42 37.20 7.28
N ASN A 5 14.34 38.45 7.71
CA ASN A 5 13.77 39.54 6.90
C ASN A 5 14.87 40.37 6.21
N LEU A 6 15.98 39.73 5.80
CA LEU A 6 17.08 40.43 5.13
C LEU A 6 16.60 40.91 3.77
N SER A 7 16.78 42.19 3.49
CA SER A 7 16.34 42.83 2.25
C SER A 7 17.50 43.53 1.54
N GLY A 8 17.26 43.89 0.28
CA GLY A 8 18.28 44.47 -0.60
C GLY A 8 19.05 43.40 -1.38
N THR A 9 20.16 43.79 -2.00
CA THR A 9 20.91 42.91 -2.90
C THR A 9 21.97 42.10 -2.17
N ILE A 10 22.24 40.89 -2.67
CA ILE A 10 23.37 40.07 -2.20
C ILE A 10 24.68 40.80 -2.54
N PRO A 11 25.57 41.10 -1.56
CA PRO A 11 26.81 41.81 -1.84
C PRO A 11 27.79 40.97 -2.68
N PRO A 12 28.35 41.52 -3.78
CA PRO A 12 29.40 40.84 -4.55
C PRO A 12 30.66 40.59 -3.71
N GLU A 13 30.92 41.40 -2.69
CA GLU A 13 32.11 41.28 -1.84
C GLU A 13 32.17 39.97 -1.03
N ILE A 14 31.06 39.24 -0.89
CA ILE A 14 31.04 37.88 -0.32
C ILE A 14 31.95 36.94 -1.13
N GLY A 15 32.12 37.18 -2.44
CA GLY A 15 33.08 36.45 -3.30
C GLY A 15 34.53 36.50 -2.81
N ASN A 16 34.89 37.49 -1.97
CA ASN A 16 36.24 37.57 -1.38
C ASN A 16 36.47 36.61 -0.20
N LEU A 17 35.43 35.93 0.29
CA LEU A 17 35.51 35.01 1.43
C LEU A 17 36.01 33.63 0.99
N THR A 18 37.26 33.53 0.55
CA THR A 18 37.84 32.33 -0.09
C THR A 18 37.81 31.03 0.75
N GLN A 19 37.54 31.11 2.05
CA GLN A 19 37.40 29.95 2.95
C GLN A 19 35.93 29.56 3.18
N LEU A 20 34.97 30.26 2.57
CA LEU A 20 33.54 30.01 2.75
C LEU A 20 33.17 28.67 2.15
N THR A 21 32.58 27.79 2.97
CA THR A 21 32.15 26.45 2.57
C THR A 21 30.65 26.35 2.37
N GLN A 22 29.88 27.22 3.02
CA GLN A 22 28.43 27.29 2.87
C GLN A 22 28.00 28.76 2.90
N LEU A 23 27.20 29.15 1.92
CA LEU A 23 26.44 30.39 1.92
C LEU A 23 24.97 30.02 1.88
N ASP A 24 24.25 30.38 2.94
CA ASP A 24 22.87 30.01 3.15
C ASP A 24 22.07 31.26 3.51
N LEU A 25 21.25 31.71 2.56
CA LEU A 25 20.43 32.92 2.60
C LEU A 25 18.97 32.59 2.25
N GLU A 26 18.55 31.33 2.37
CA GLU A 26 17.19 30.89 2.04
C GLU A 26 16.12 31.68 2.83
N ASP A 27 14.92 31.84 2.28
CA ASP A 27 13.76 32.41 2.99
C ASP A 27 14.06 33.82 3.57
N ASN A 28 14.26 34.77 2.67
CA ASN A 28 14.49 36.18 2.98
C ASN A 28 13.84 37.08 1.90
N ASP A 29 13.94 38.41 2.07
CA ASP A 29 13.45 39.41 1.11
C ASP A 29 14.57 39.93 0.18
N LEU A 30 15.58 39.09 -0.14
CA LEU A 30 16.71 39.54 -0.95
C LEU A 30 16.27 39.73 -2.39
N THR A 31 16.70 40.83 -2.99
CA THR A 31 16.30 41.27 -4.33
C THR A 31 17.52 41.43 -5.24
N GLY A 32 17.28 41.67 -6.52
CA GLY A 32 18.35 41.89 -7.50
C GLY A 32 19.07 40.60 -7.93
N PRO A 33 20.15 40.72 -8.72
CA PRO A 33 20.83 39.58 -9.31
C PRO A 33 21.75 38.83 -8.35
N ILE A 34 21.95 37.54 -8.62
CA ILE A 34 23.03 36.75 -8.01
C ILE A 34 24.36 37.31 -8.52
N PRO A 35 25.30 37.72 -7.65
CA PRO A 35 26.58 38.25 -8.09
C PRO A 35 27.45 37.18 -8.76
N PRO A 36 27.98 37.41 -9.97
CA PRO A 36 28.87 36.46 -10.65
C PRO A 36 30.15 36.18 -9.85
N GLU A 37 30.61 37.13 -9.03
CA GLU A 37 31.77 36.98 -8.15
C GLU A 37 31.63 35.83 -7.14
N HIS A 38 30.41 35.34 -6.89
CA HIS A 38 30.19 34.19 -6.02
C HIS A 38 30.64 32.87 -6.65
N GLY A 39 30.84 32.85 -7.98
CA GLY A 39 31.48 31.74 -8.70
C GLY A 39 32.97 31.56 -8.37
N ASP A 40 33.62 32.57 -7.77
CA ASP A 40 35.05 32.56 -7.43
C ASP A 40 35.36 32.01 -6.02
N LEU A 41 34.39 31.37 -5.35
CA LEU A 41 34.54 30.82 -4.00
C LEU A 41 35.08 29.36 -4.03
N PRO A 42 36.39 29.12 -3.87
CA PRO A 42 37.01 27.84 -4.22
C PRO A 42 36.68 26.70 -3.25
N GLN A 43 36.15 27.01 -2.06
CA GLN A 43 35.81 26.05 -1.02
C GLN A 43 34.29 25.84 -0.87
N LEU A 44 33.46 26.56 -1.66
CA LEU A 44 32.02 26.55 -1.48
C LEU A 44 31.45 25.18 -1.86
N ARG A 45 30.68 24.60 -0.95
CA ARG A 45 30.02 23.30 -1.07
C ARG A 45 28.51 23.46 -1.18
N ARG A 46 27.95 24.44 -0.48
CA ARG A 46 26.51 24.70 -0.48
C ARG A 46 26.26 26.17 -0.77
N LEU A 47 25.52 26.44 -1.83
CA LEU A 47 24.98 27.75 -2.14
C LEU A 47 23.46 27.63 -2.12
N VAL A 48 22.84 28.16 -1.07
CA VAL A 48 21.40 28.08 -0.82
C VAL A 48 20.85 29.49 -0.78
N LEU A 49 20.12 29.87 -1.82
CA LEU A 49 19.52 31.19 -2.04
C LEU A 49 18.01 31.07 -2.33
N GLY A 50 17.41 29.93 -2.01
CA GLY A 50 16.00 29.66 -2.29
C GLY A 50 15.04 30.61 -1.58
N ALA A 51 13.79 30.67 -2.01
CA ALA A 51 12.72 31.45 -1.35
C ALA A 51 13.12 32.91 -1.08
N ASN A 52 13.49 33.63 -2.14
CA ASN A 52 13.80 35.06 -2.09
C ASN A 52 13.12 35.77 -3.27
N GLU A 53 13.39 37.06 -3.44
CA GLU A 53 12.95 37.88 -4.56
C GLU A 53 14.09 38.14 -5.57
N LEU A 54 15.04 37.20 -5.71
CA LEU A 54 16.18 37.37 -6.61
C LEU A 54 15.70 37.39 -8.07
N THR A 55 16.31 38.28 -8.86
CA THR A 55 15.95 38.56 -10.26
C THR A 55 17.16 38.41 -11.18
N GLY A 56 17.01 38.62 -12.48
CA GLY A 56 18.11 38.49 -13.43
C GLY A 56 18.42 37.03 -13.77
N THR A 57 19.60 36.77 -14.34
CA THR A 57 19.99 35.44 -14.84
C THR A 57 20.82 34.67 -13.82
N ILE A 58 20.81 33.33 -13.91
CA ILE A 58 21.79 32.49 -13.21
C ILE A 58 23.17 32.76 -13.82
N PRO A 59 24.18 33.21 -13.05
CA PRO A 59 25.50 33.49 -13.59
C PRO A 59 26.21 32.20 -14.04
N PRO A 60 26.73 32.12 -15.28
CA PRO A 60 27.50 30.95 -15.73
C PRO A 60 28.78 30.72 -14.90
N GLU A 61 29.30 31.75 -14.23
CA GLU A 61 30.45 31.68 -13.33
C GLU A 61 30.23 30.69 -12.18
N LEU A 62 28.99 30.43 -11.76
CA LEU A 62 28.67 29.42 -10.75
C LEU A 62 29.12 28.00 -11.16
N GLY A 63 29.25 27.72 -12.47
CA GLY A 63 29.84 26.47 -12.97
C GLY A 63 31.32 26.28 -12.64
N GLY A 64 32.00 27.31 -12.12
CA GLY A 64 33.38 27.25 -11.64
C GLY A 64 33.56 26.66 -10.23
N LEU A 65 32.48 26.46 -9.47
CA LEU A 65 32.51 26.05 -8.07
C LEU A 65 32.82 24.55 -7.90
N SER A 66 34.08 24.17 -8.10
CA SER A 66 34.54 22.76 -8.13
C SER A 66 34.24 21.90 -6.89
N GLN A 67 33.92 22.53 -5.74
CA GLN A 67 33.57 21.83 -4.50
C GLN A 67 32.06 21.79 -4.24
N LEU A 68 31.24 22.41 -5.10
CA LEU A 68 29.80 22.54 -4.91
C LEU A 68 29.11 21.18 -4.97
N THR A 69 28.33 20.89 -3.94
CA THR A 69 27.51 19.70 -3.82
C THR A 69 26.02 20.05 -3.87
N MET A 70 25.64 21.23 -3.38
CA MET A 70 24.27 21.72 -3.43
C MET A 70 24.19 23.14 -4.00
N LEU A 71 23.35 23.31 -5.02
CA LEU A 71 22.93 24.60 -5.55
C LEU A 71 21.41 24.69 -5.46
N ASP A 72 20.91 25.55 -4.56
CA ASP A 72 19.50 25.84 -4.43
C ASP A 72 19.22 27.31 -4.74
N LEU A 73 18.50 27.53 -5.84
CA LEU A 73 18.03 28.83 -6.30
C LEU A 73 16.50 28.83 -6.48
N GLY A 74 15.80 27.85 -5.90
CA GLY A 74 14.37 27.67 -6.10
C GLY A 74 13.53 28.81 -5.51
N ARG A 75 12.27 28.94 -5.94
CA ARG A 75 11.32 29.93 -5.39
C ARG A 75 11.86 31.36 -5.41
N ASN A 76 12.32 31.80 -6.58
CA ASN A 76 12.80 33.16 -6.83
C ASN A 76 12.13 33.71 -8.10
N SER A 77 12.56 34.88 -8.57
CA SER A 77 12.15 35.49 -9.85
C SER A 77 13.30 35.47 -10.87
N LEU A 78 14.15 34.43 -10.84
CA LEU A 78 15.26 34.29 -11.79
C LEU A 78 14.73 34.00 -13.19
N SER A 79 15.35 34.61 -14.19
CA SER A 79 14.95 34.61 -15.60
C SER A 79 16.11 34.22 -16.51
N GLY A 80 15.87 34.17 -17.82
CA GLY A 80 16.89 33.73 -18.79
C GLY A 80 17.05 32.21 -18.81
N THR A 81 18.17 31.71 -19.33
CA THR A 81 18.40 30.28 -19.54
C THR A 81 19.19 29.63 -18.40
N ILE A 82 19.04 28.32 -18.23
CA ILE A 82 19.96 27.53 -17.38
C ILE A 82 21.34 27.50 -18.06
N PRO A 83 22.42 27.95 -17.42
CA PRO A 83 23.76 27.91 -18.01
C PRO A 83 24.26 26.47 -18.17
N SER A 84 24.82 26.12 -19.33
CA SER A 84 25.40 24.79 -19.56
C SER A 84 26.67 24.56 -18.74
N GLU A 85 27.33 25.63 -18.28
CA GLU A 85 28.47 25.57 -17.37
C GLU A 85 28.16 24.85 -16.06
N LEU A 86 26.90 24.84 -15.60
CA LEU A 86 26.50 24.09 -14.40
C LEU A 86 26.73 22.58 -14.56
N GLY A 87 26.70 22.04 -15.78
CA GLY A 87 27.01 20.65 -16.07
C GLY A 87 28.45 20.23 -15.77
N ARG A 88 29.35 21.19 -15.52
CA ARG A 88 30.77 20.94 -15.23
C ARG A 88 31.06 20.69 -13.74
N LEU A 89 30.06 20.78 -12.87
CA LEU A 89 30.22 20.70 -11.42
C LEU A 89 30.42 19.25 -10.97
N PRO A 90 31.66 18.82 -10.64
CA PRO A 90 32.01 17.40 -10.57
C PRO A 90 31.50 16.68 -9.31
N ARG A 91 30.88 17.43 -8.39
CA ARG A 91 30.42 16.93 -7.08
C ARG A 91 28.97 17.30 -6.79
N LEU A 92 28.28 17.92 -7.75
CA LEU A 92 26.92 18.38 -7.53
C LEU A 92 26.01 17.16 -7.31
N ASP A 93 25.37 17.12 -6.16
CA ASP A 93 24.39 16.11 -5.78
C ASP A 93 22.95 16.66 -5.90
N SER A 94 22.76 17.97 -5.70
CA SER A 94 21.44 18.60 -5.70
C SER A 94 21.46 19.90 -6.51
N LEU A 95 20.62 19.95 -7.55
CA LEU A 95 20.37 21.13 -8.38
C LEU A 95 18.88 21.50 -8.30
N LEU A 96 18.58 22.57 -7.56
CA LEU A 96 17.21 22.99 -7.29
C LEU A 96 16.97 24.38 -7.90
N LEU A 97 16.25 24.42 -9.01
CA LEU A 97 15.93 25.65 -9.77
C LEU A 97 14.42 25.87 -9.93
N HIS A 98 13.61 25.09 -9.21
CA HIS A 98 12.16 25.07 -9.32
C HIS A 98 11.50 26.40 -8.91
N ARG A 99 10.30 26.70 -9.43
CA ARG A 99 9.55 27.94 -9.12
C ARG A 99 10.36 29.22 -9.40
N ASN A 100 10.73 29.40 -10.67
CA ASN A 100 11.37 30.61 -11.19
C ASN A 100 10.73 30.98 -12.55
N GLU A 101 11.31 31.96 -13.24
CA GLU A 101 10.94 32.39 -14.60
C GLU A 101 11.96 31.94 -15.65
N LEU A 102 12.64 30.79 -15.43
CA LEU A 102 13.67 30.29 -16.34
C LEU A 102 13.05 29.86 -17.68
N THR A 103 13.74 30.18 -18.77
CA THR A 103 13.31 30.00 -20.16
C THR A 103 14.36 29.22 -20.96
N GLY A 104 14.08 28.90 -22.23
CA GLY A 104 15.00 28.17 -23.09
C GLY A 104 15.06 26.67 -22.76
N PRO A 105 15.96 25.91 -23.42
CA PRO A 105 16.06 24.47 -23.25
C PRO A 105 16.79 24.05 -21.98
N ILE A 106 16.51 22.84 -21.52
CA ILE A 106 17.35 22.15 -20.53
C ILE A 106 18.69 21.82 -21.22
N PRO A 107 19.85 22.28 -20.69
CA PRO A 107 21.15 21.98 -21.29
C PRO A 107 21.46 20.48 -21.20
N PRO A 108 21.87 19.83 -22.31
CA PRO A 108 22.26 18.42 -22.30
C PRO A 108 23.48 18.16 -21.40
N GLU A 109 24.33 19.16 -21.19
CA GLU A 109 25.50 19.09 -20.29
C GLU A 109 25.13 18.79 -18.84
N LEU A 110 23.88 19.01 -18.42
CA LEU A 110 23.43 18.56 -17.10
C LEU A 110 23.49 17.04 -16.94
N GLY A 111 23.48 16.28 -18.04
CA GLY A 111 23.69 14.83 -18.05
C GLY A 111 25.10 14.38 -17.66
N ASP A 112 26.08 15.29 -17.61
CA ASP A 112 27.46 14.98 -17.21
C ASP A 112 27.67 14.98 -15.68
N LEU A 113 26.64 15.35 -14.90
CA LEU A 113 26.67 15.45 -13.44
C LEU A 113 26.56 14.07 -12.77
N ALA A 114 27.62 13.26 -12.86
CA ALA A 114 27.61 11.86 -12.42
C ALA A 114 27.19 11.61 -10.95
N THR A 115 27.32 12.61 -10.07
CA THR A 115 26.95 12.52 -8.65
C THR A 115 25.52 13.01 -8.35
N LEU A 116 24.81 13.56 -9.34
CA LEU A 116 23.52 14.19 -9.14
C LEU A 116 22.48 13.18 -8.67
N ARG A 117 21.79 13.52 -7.58
CA ARG A 117 20.71 12.75 -6.95
C ARG A 117 19.35 13.43 -7.13
N ARG A 118 19.33 14.76 -7.09
CA ARG A 118 18.11 15.57 -7.17
C ARG A 118 18.21 16.62 -8.26
N LEU A 119 17.29 16.58 -9.21
CA LEU A 119 17.13 17.56 -10.27
C LEU A 119 15.71 18.13 -10.24
N LEU A 120 15.56 19.35 -9.73
CA LEU A 120 14.27 20.04 -9.64
C LEU A 120 14.24 21.26 -10.55
N LEU A 121 13.55 21.13 -11.68
CA LEU A 121 13.36 22.21 -12.65
C LEU A 121 11.88 22.63 -12.77
N ALA A 122 11.02 22.08 -11.91
CA ALA A 122 9.57 22.26 -11.99
C ALA A 122 9.12 23.71 -11.84
N LEU A 123 7.93 24.06 -12.36
CA LEU A 123 7.34 25.40 -12.24
C LEU A 123 8.27 26.49 -12.81
N ASN A 124 8.62 26.36 -14.10
CA ASN A 124 9.39 27.34 -14.86
C ASN A 124 8.74 27.53 -16.25
N GLN A 125 9.42 28.21 -17.18
CA GLN A 125 9.02 28.42 -18.56
C GLN A 125 9.99 27.72 -19.54
N LEU A 126 10.58 26.59 -19.12
CA LEU A 126 11.55 25.85 -19.94
C LEU A 126 10.87 25.26 -21.17
N THR A 127 11.59 25.26 -22.30
CA THR A 127 11.10 24.88 -23.64
C THR A 127 11.99 23.80 -24.25
N GLY A 128 11.68 23.34 -25.46
CA GLY A 128 12.49 22.32 -26.16
C GLY A 128 12.31 20.91 -25.57
N PRO A 129 13.08 19.91 -26.06
CA PRO A 129 12.94 18.53 -25.63
C PRO A 129 13.61 18.25 -24.29
N VAL A 130 13.17 17.17 -23.62
CA VAL A 130 13.93 16.56 -22.53
C VAL A 130 15.22 15.96 -23.13
N PRO A 131 16.43 16.36 -22.67
CA PRO A 131 17.67 15.82 -23.24
C PRO A 131 17.85 14.33 -22.90
N PRO A 132 18.14 13.46 -23.89
CA PRO A 132 18.45 12.04 -23.63
C PRO A 132 19.68 11.85 -22.75
N GLU A 133 20.61 12.81 -22.72
CA GLU A 133 21.80 12.81 -21.88
C GLU A 133 21.49 12.76 -20.39
N LEU A 134 20.30 13.22 -19.96
CA LEU A 134 19.87 13.08 -18.58
C LEU A 134 19.80 11.62 -18.12
N GLY A 135 19.63 10.66 -19.04
CA GLY A 135 19.70 9.23 -18.75
C GLY A 135 21.08 8.75 -18.24
N ASN A 136 22.14 9.54 -18.38
CA ASN A 136 23.47 9.20 -17.88
C ASN A 136 23.63 9.40 -16.36
N LEU A 137 22.63 10.01 -15.70
CA LEU A 137 22.66 10.35 -14.28
C LEU A 137 22.34 9.13 -13.40
N ALA A 138 23.24 8.15 -13.37
CA ALA A 138 23.03 6.86 -12.69
C ALA A 138 22.73 6.95 -11.18
N SER A 139 23.12 8.06 -10.54
CA SER A 139 22.86 8.33 -9.11
C SER A 139 21.54 9.05 -8.85
N LEU A 140 20.80 9.43 -9.90
CA LEU A 140 19.61 10.26 -9.76
C LEU A 140 18.48 9.47 -9.13
N THR A 141 17.93 9.99 -8.02
CA THR A 141 16.81 9.39 -7.29
C THR A 141 15.52 10.18 -7.49
N TYR A 142 15.64 11.49 -7.75
CA TYR A 142 14.50 12.37 -7.94
C TYR A 142 14.69 13.30 -9.13
N MET A 143 13.76 13.22 -10.08
CA MET A 143 13.67 14.13 -11.23
C MET A 143 12.28 14.74 -11.31
N SER A 144 12.18 16.07 -11.24
CA SER A 144 10.94 16.78 -11.56
C SER A 144 11.18 17.92 -12.54
N LEU A 145 10.61 17.72 -13.73
CA LEU A 145 10.56 18.68 -14.84
C LEU A 145 9.15 19.27 -15.01
N SER A 146 8.27 19.03 -14.04
CA SER A 146 6.84 19.29 -14.15
C SER A 146 6.48 20.78 -14.29
N ARG A 147 5.34 21.10 -14.91
CA ARG A 147 4.86 22.49 -15.07
C ARG A 147 5.88 23.37 -15.79
N ASN A 148 6.22 22.98 -17.02
CA ASN A 148 7.05 23.73 -17.96
C ASN A 148 6.37 23.74 -19.34
N GLN A 149 7.09 24.17 -20.38
CA GLN A 149 6.65 24.16 -21.78
C GLN A 149 7.50 23.18 -22.61
N LEU A 150 7.94 22.07 -22.01
CA LEU A 150 8.77 21.08 -22.67
C LEU A 150 7.99 20.37 -23.78
N THR A 151 8.68 20.03 -24.87
CA THR A 151 8.11 19.48 -26.11
C THR A 151 8.85 18.21 -26.53
N GLY A 152 8.51 17.60 -27.67
CA GLY A 152 9.15 16.36 -28.11
C GLY A 152 8.66 15.13 -27.36
N THR A 153 9.41 14.04 -27.38
CA THR A 153 9.05 12.76 -26.74
C THR A 153 9.77 12.57 -25.40
N ILE A 154 9.26 11.67 -24.56
CA ILE A 154 10.02 11.17 -23.42
C ILE A 154 11.19 10.33 -23.98
N PRO A 155 12.46 10.65 -23.66
CA PRO A 155 13.59 9.88 -24.18
C PRO A 155 13.64 8.47 -23.56
N PRO A 156 13.76 7.39 -24.35
CA PRO A 156 13.95 6.04 -23.82
C PRO A 156 15.24 5.90 -23.00
N GLU A 157 16.23 6.77 -23.22
CA GLU A 157 17.47 6.79 -22.44
C GLU A 157 17.25 7.05 -20.95
N LEU A 158 16.13 7.64 -20.54
CA LEU A 158 15.78 7.81 -19.13
C LEU A 158 15.63 6.46 -18.40
N ALA A 159 15.44 5.36 -19.12
CA ALA A 159 15.46 4.00 -18.57
C ALA A 159 16.82 3.57 -17.98
N LYS A 160 17.90 4.33 -18.26
CA LYS A 160 19.24 4.09 -17.68
C LYS A 160 19.40 4.64 -16.26
N LEU A 161 18.42 5.38 -15.75
CA LEU A 161 18.42 5.94 -14.41
C LEU A 161 18.17 4.86 -13.35
N SER A 162 19.13 3.97 -13.13
CA SER A 162 18.95 2.76 -12.29
C SER A 162 18.60 3.02 -10.82
N SER A 163 18.79 4.25 -10.32
CA SER A 163 18.50 4.64 -8.94
C SER A 163 17.23 5.50 -8.79
N ILE A 164 16.50 5.78 -9.88
CA ILE A 164 15.37 6.71 -9.88
C ILE A 164 14.19 6.14 -9.09
N ARG A 165 13.67 6.95 -8.16
CA ARG A 165 12.46 6.64 -7.39
C ARG A 165 11.27 7.41 -7.90
N ILE A 166 11.47 8.70 -8.17
CA ILE A 166 10.42 9.59 -8.65
C ILE A 166 10.84 10.22 -9.98
N LEU A 167 10.02 9.97 -11.00
CA LEU A 167 10.16 10.57 -12.32
C LEU A 167 8.89 11.37 -12.65
N SER A 168 9.02 12.70 -12.70
CA SER A 168 7.92 13.58 -13.04
C SER A 168 8.24 14.48 -14.24
N VAL A 169 7.45 14.32 -15.29
CA VAL A 169 7.44 15.19 -16.48
C VAL A 169 6.04 15.75 -16.77
N SER A 170 5.14 15.63 -15.79
CA SER A 170 3.75 16.08 -15.83
C SER A 170 3.58 17.58 -16.17
N ARG A 171 2.42 17.96 -16.69
CA ARG A 171 2.07 19.36 -17.00
C ARG A 171 3.09 20.01 -17.95
N ASN A 172 3.30 19.38 -19.10
CA ASN A 172 4.16 19.86 -20.19
C ASN A 172 3.43 19.68 -21.53
N ASN A 173 4.13 19.87 -22.64
CA ASN A 173 3.63 19.67 -24.00
C ASN A 173 4.34 18.47 -24.67
N LEU A 174 4.62 17.42 -23.89
CA LEU A 174 5.29 16.20 -24.39
C LEU A 174 4.33 15.37 -25.24
N THR A 175 4.86 14.77 -26.29
CA THR A 175 4.15 14.03 -27.34
C THR A 175 4.73 12.62 -27.50
N GLY A 176 4.15 11.81 -28.39
CA GLY A 176 4.62 10.45 -28.65
C GLY A 176 4.16 9.47 -27.57
N THR A 177 4.78 8.29 -27.51
CA THR A 177 4.37 7.20 -26.61
C THR A 177 5.14 7.23 -25.30
N ILE A 178 4.60 6.58 -24.27
CA ILE A 178 5.38 6.20 -23.09
C ILE A 178 6.43 5.17 -23.54
N PRO A 179 7.75 5.40 -23.34
CA PRO A 179 8.77 4.45 -23.76
C PRO A 179 8.64 3.14 -22.95
N PRO A 180 8.55 1.96 -23.61
CA PRO A 180 8.50 0.69 -22.92
C PRO A 180 9.75 0.42 -22.07
N GLU A 181 10.90 1.02 -22.42
CA GLU A 181 12.15 0.91 -21.67
C GLU A 181 12.01 1.40 -20.23
N LEU A 182 11.08 2.32 -19.91
CA LEU A 182 10.85 2.76 -18.53
C LEU A 182 10.47 1.61 -17.59
N GLY A 183 9.94 0.51 -18.13
CA GLY A 183 9.67 -0.71 -17.38
C GLY A 183 10.91 -1.43 -16.80
N THR A 184 12.13 -0.97 -17.11
CA THR A 184 13.37 -1.51 -16.50
C THR A 184 13.78 -0.81 -15.21
N LEU A 185 13.06 0.25 -14.81
CA LEU A 185 13.38 1.07 -13.65
C LEU A 185 12.89 0.42 -12.35
N ALA A 186 13.53 -0.68 -11.95
CA ALA A 186 13.10 -1.52 -10.81
C ALA A 186 13.05 -0.81 -9.44
N THR A 187 13.52 0.44 -9.33
CA THR A 187 13.50 1.26 -8.11
C THR A 187 12.45 2.37 -8.16
N LEU A 188 11.67 2.48 -9.24
CA LEU A 188 10.71 3.54 -9.46
C LEU A 188 9.46 3.33 -8.60
N GLU A 189 9.19 4.30 -7.72
CA GLU A 189 8.06 4.33 -6.78
C GLU A 189 6.92 5.22 -7.33
N GLY A 190 7.27 6.30 -8.06
CA GLY A 190 6.28 7.24 -8.59
C GLY A 190 6.57 7.69 -10.02
N LEU A 191 5.61 7.44 -10.90
CA LEU A 191 5.65 7.84 -12.31
C LEU A 191 4.54 8.85 -12.62
N TYR A 192 4.94 10.11 -12.89
CA TYR A 192 4.02 11.23 -13.09
C TYR A 192 4.13 11.81 -14.50
N LEU A 193 3.20 11.42 -15.36
CA LEU A 193 3.15 11.78 -16.78
C LEU A 193 1.93 12.62 -17.15
N TYR A 194 1.04 12.87 -16.20
CA TYR A 194 -0.26 13.51 -16.42
C TYR A 194 -0.19 14.93 -17.01
N GLN A 195 -1.28 15.38 -17.64
CA GLN A 195 -1.38 16.69 -18.31
C GLN A 195 -0.26 16.91 -19.35
N ASN A 196 -0.22 16.04 -20.35
CA ASN A 196 0.66 16.13 -21.52
C ASN A 196 -0.15 15.80 -22.81
N GLN A 197 0.54 15.57 -23.93
CA GLN A 197 -0.03 15.13 -25.20
C GLN A 197 0.49 13.73 -25.57
N LEU A 198 0.71 12.86 -24.57
CA LEU A 198 1.17 11.50 -24.79
C LEU A 198 0.08 10.69 -25.48
N THR A 199 0.48 9.76 -26.34
CA THR A 199 -0.38 8.96 -27.21
C THR A 199 0.03 7.49 -27.20
N GLY A 200 -0.72 6.62 -27.86
CA GLY A 200 -0.43 5.19 -27.92
C GLY A 200 -0.82 4.46 -26.64
N GLY A 201 -0.49 3.17 -26.59
CA GLY A 201 -0.86 2.30 -25.46
C GLY A 201 0.04 2.46 -24.24
N ILE A 202 -0.48 2.09 -23.08
CA ILE A 202 0.31 1.90 -21.86
C ILE A 202 1.23 0.69 -22.11
N PRO A 203 2.57 0.81 -21.98
CA PRO A 203 3.47 -0.31 -22.23
C PRO A 203 3.32 -1.41 -21.18
N VAL A 204 3.17 -2.67 -21.63
CA VAL A 204 3.09 -3.85 -20.74
C VAL A 204 4.29 -3.99 -19.80
N SER A 205 5.45 -3.45 -20.21
CA SER A 205 6.68 -3.46 -19.40
C SER A 205 6.56 -2.63 -18.12
N LEU A 206 5.60 -1.71 -17.99
CA LEU A 206 5.35 -1.01 -16.73
C LEU A 206 4.86 -1.96 -15.63
N GLY A 207 4.31 -3.13 -15.98
CA GLY A 207 3.99 -4.20 -15.03
C GLY A 207 5.21 -4.83 -14.36
N ASN A 208 6.44 -4.55 -14.82
CA ASN A 208 7.66 -5.06 -14.17
C ASN A 208 8.14 -4.19 -12.99
N LEU A 209 7.47 -3.07 -12.73
CA LEU A 209 7.89 -2.09 -11.73
C LEU A 209 7.38 -2.46 -10.34
N SER A 210 7.98 -3.48 -9.73
CA SER A 210 7.50 -4.08 -8.47
C SER A 210 7.40 -3.14 -7.28
N GLU A 211 8.12 -2.00 -7.30
CA GLU A 211 8.10 -0.98 -6.24
C GLU A 211 7.19 0.21 -6.59
N LEU A 212 6.46 0.18 -7.72
CA LEU A 212 5.64 1.30 -8.16
C LEU A 212 4.39 1.45 -7.29
N GLU A 213 4.34 2.55 -6.53
CA GLU A 213 3.23 2.92 -5.64
C GLU A 213 2.23 3.83 -6.35
N THR A 214 2.73 4.72 -7.22
CA THR A 214 1.92 5.77 -7.85
C THR A 214 2.12 5.82 -9.36
N LEU A 215 1.01 5.67 -10.11
CA LEU A 215 0.97 5.81 -11.56
C LEU A 215 -0.04 6.87 -11.98
N TRP A 216 0.44 8.07 -12.31
CA TRP A 216 -0.41 9.18 -12.76
C TRP A 216 -0.16 9.50 -14.23
N ILE A 217 -1.09 9.04 -15.05
CA ILE A 217 -1.07 9.18 -16.51
C ILE A 217 -2.30 9.95 -17.04
N HIS A 218 -3.15 10.45 -16.15
CA HIS A 218 -4.39 11.17 -16.48
C HIS A 218 -4.18 12.41 -17.36
N GLU A 219 -5.23 12.90 -18.03
CA GLU A 219 -5.19 14.08 -18.90
C GLU A 219 -4.11 13.98 -19.98
N ASN A 220 -4.19 12.93 -20.80
CA ASN A 220 -3.34 12.68 -21.98
C ASN A 220 -4.22 12.16 -23.13
N GLY A 221 -3.61 11.72 -24.24
CA GLY A 221 -4.29 11.02 -25.35
C GLY A 221 -3.91 9.55 -25.43
N LEU A 222 -3.70 8.88 -24.28
CA LEU A 222 -3.34 7.45 -24.25
C LEU A 222 -4.52 6.61 -24.73
N THR A 223 -4.23 5.59 -25.53
CA THR A 223 -5.24 4.77 -26.22
C THR A 223 -5.11 3.30 -25.83
N GLY A 224 -6.08 2.47 -26.21
CA GLY A 224 -6.00 1.03 -25.98
C GLY A 224 -6.33 0.64 -24.54
N PRO A 225 -6.16 -0.64 -24.18
CA PRO A 225 -6.59 -1.15 -22.89
C PRO A 225 -5.65 -0.76 -21.75
N LEU A 226 -6.19 -0.74 -20.53
CA LEU A 226 -5.36 -0.90 -19.34
C LEU A 226 -4.65 -2.25 -19.40
N ILE A 227 -3.34 -2.26 -19.17
CA ILE A 227 -2.54 -3.48 -19.21
C ILE A 227 -2.95 -4.40 -18.06
N LYS A 228 -3.02 -5.71 -18.33
CA LYS A 228 -3.39 -6.70 -17.31
C LYS A 228 -2.32 -6.84 -16.22
N GLU A 229 -1.08 -6.52 -16.55
CA GLU A 229 0.08 -6.59 -15.68
C GLU A 229 0.02 -5.55 -14.54
N LEU A 230 -0.92 -4.59 -14.56
CA LEU A 230 -1.22 -3.75 -13.37
C LEU A 230 -1.65 -4.61 -12.17
N ALA A 231 -2.25 -5.78 -12.42
CA ALA A 231 -2.63 -6.73 -11.37
C ALA A 231 -1.43 -7.34 -10.63
N ASP A 232 -0.23 -7.28 -11.21
CA ASP A 232 1.00 -7.86 -10.63
C ASP A 232 1.77 -6.83 -9.78
N LEU A 233 1.35 -5.55 -9.80
CA LEU A 233 2.00 -4.48 -9.06
C LEU A 233 1.52 -4.43 -7.61
N ALA A 234 2.01 -5.35 -6.77
CA ALA A 234 1.58 -5.49 -5.37
C ALA A 234 1.75 -4.23 -4.50
N ALA A 235 2.65 -3.32 -4.88
CA ALA A 235 2.88 -2.04 -4.20
C ALA A 235 1.98 -0.89 -4.68
N LEU A 236 1.17 -1.08 -5.74
CA LEU A 236 0.41 0.01 -6.36
C LEU A 236 -0.71 0.50 -5.42
N GLU A 237 -0.66 1.77 -5.04
CA GLU A 237 -1.61 2.43 -4.13
C GLU A 237 -2.53 3.41 -4.86
N ASP A 238 -2.00 4.14 -5.86
CA ASP A 238 -2.71 5.23 -6.54
C ASP A 238 -2.57 5.13 -8.08
N LEU A 239 -3.67 4.72 -8.72
CA LEU A 239 -3.81 4.64 -10.18
C LEU A 239 -4.73 5.75 -10.70
N ARG A 240 -4.15 6.71 -11.44
CA ARG A 240 -4.92 7.79 -12.10
C ARG A 240 -4.70 7.77 -13.59
N ALA A 241 -5.72 7.34 -14.30
CA ALA A 241 -5.75 7.26 -15.75
C ALA A 241 -6.93 8.02 -16.38
N ALA A 242 -7.63 8.84 -15.59
CA ALA A 242 -8.73 9.69 -16.03
C ALA A 242 -8.38 10.58 -17.25
N ASP A 243 -9.38 11.01 -17.99
CA ASP A 243 -9.28 11.93 -19.13
C ASP A 243 -8.20 11.50 -20.14
N ASN A 244 -8.35 10.27 -20.65
CA ASN A 244 -7.57 9.71 -21.76
C ASN A 244 -8.50 9.13 -22.84
N GLU A 245 -7.94 8.47 -23.85
CA GLU A 245 -8.67 7.74 -24.88
C GLU A 245 -8.59 6.21 -24.66
N LEU A 246 -8.50 5.78 -23.39
CA LEU A 246 -8.39 4.35 -23.05
C LEU A 246 -9.66 3.61 -23.43
N SER A 247 -9.50 2.34 -23.81
CA SER A 247 -10.56 1.55 -24.42
C SER A 247 -10.58 0.08 -24.01
N GLY A 248 -11.76 -0.52 -24.01
CA GLY A 248 -11.97 -1.94 -23.70
C GLY A 248 -12.22 -2.21 -22.22
N ALA A 249 -12.25 -3.49 -21.86
CA ALA A 249 -12.54 -3.94 -20.51
C ALA A 249 -11.35 -3.75 -19.56
N LEU A 250 -11.66 -3.56 -18.27
CA LEU A 250 -10.66 -3.57 -17.21
C LEU A 250 -10.07 -4.99 -17.03
N PRO A 251 -8.80 -5.12 -16.60
CA PRO A 251 -8.22 -6.42 -16.29
C PRO A 251 -9.02 -7.17 -15.23
N ARG A 252 -9.37 -8.44 -15.49
CA ARG A 252 -10.17 -9.27 -14.57
C ARG A 252 -9.60 -9.38 -13.16
N ASN A 253 -8.27 -9.27 -13.02
CA ASN A 253 -7.54 -9.42 -11.76
C ASN A 253 -7.12 -8.07 -11.14
N LEU A 254 -7.74 -6.95 -11.52
CA LEU A 254 -7.39 -5.63 -11.00
C LEU A 254 -7.59 -5.49 -9.48
N GLY A 255 -8.26 -6.44 -8.82
CA GLY A 255 -8.32 -6.54 -7.35
C GLY A 255 -7.15 -7.25 -6.66
N ARG A 256 -6.15 -7.77 -7.41
CA ARG A 256 -4.95 -8.41 -6.82
C ARG A 256 -4.05 -7.43 -6.04
N PRO A 257 -3.81 -6.18 -6.49
CA PRO A 257 -3.02 -5.22 -5.75
C PRO A 257 -3.79 -4.71 -4.52
N ARG A 258 -3.72 -5.45 -3.40
CA ARG A 258 -4.49 -5.16 -2.18
C ARG A 258 -4.18 -3.78 -1.57
N ALA A 259 -3.04 -3.19 -1.93
CA ALA A 259 -2.63 -1.85 -1.53
C ALA A 259 -3.40 -0.72 -2.23
N LEU A 260 -4.15 -1.00 -3.31
CA LEU A 260 -4.87 0.02 -4.08
C LEU A 260 -5.88 0.77 -3.20
N ALA A 261 -5.58 2.05 -2.95
CA ALA A 261 -6.43 2.98 -2.21
C ALA A 261 -7.18 3.93 -3.15
N ARG A 262 -6.71 4.12 -4.38
CA ARG A 262 -7.32 5.03 -5.36
C ARG A 262 -7.26 4.51 -6.79
N VAL A 263 -8.42 4.54 -7.45
CA VAL A 263 -8.58 4.25 -8.88
C VAL A 263 -9.44 5.36 -9.52
N GLU A 264 -8.83 6.15 -10.40
CA GLU A 264 -9.48 7.23 -11.17
C GLU A 264 -9.39 6.94 -12.67
N LEU A 265 -10.54 6.69 -13.29
CA LEU A 265 -10.70 6.25 -14.69
C LEU A 265 -11.68 7.14 -15.47
N GLU A 266 -12.27 8.16 -14.84
CA GLU A 266 -13.29 8.99 -15.45
C GLU A 266 -12.86 9.63 -16.77
N GLY A 267 -13.80 9.94 -17.66
CA GLY A 267 -13.50 10.63 -18.92
C GLY A 267 -12.82 9.75 -19.99
N ASN A 268 -12.68 8.44 -19.76
CA ASN A 268 -12.26 7.47 -20.78
C ASN A 268 -13.49 6.83 -21.45
N GLU A 269 -14.08 7.52 -22.44
CA GLU A 269 -15.31 7.09 -23.10
C GLU A 269 -15.20 5.70 -23.79
N GLY A 270 -13.99 5.25 -24.12
CA GLY A 270 -13.76 3.96 -24.73
C GLY A 270 -13.74 2.77 -23.77
N LEU A 271 -13.63 3.00 -22.45
CA LEU A 271 -13.65 1.91 -21.46
C LEU A 271 -15.05 1.33 -21.36
N THR A 272 -15.17 0.01 -21.49
CA THR A 272 -16.45 -0.70 -21.60
C THR A 272 -16.46 -1.94 -20.72
N GLY A 273 -17.65 -2.49 -20.46
CA GLY A 273 -17.80 -3.76 -19.74
C GLY A 273 -18.08 -3.59 -18.25
N LEU A 274 -17.92 -4.68 -17.50
CA LEU A 274 -18.16 -4.68 -16.06
C LEU A 274 -16.90 -4.30 -15.29
N LEU A 275 -17.09 -3.66 -14.13
CA LEU A 275 -16.05 -3.62 -13.11
C LEU A 275 -15.72 -5.07 -12.69
N PRO A 276 -14.44 -5.48 -12.72
CA PRO A 276 -14.04 -6.84 -12.40
C PRO A 276 -14.45 -7.27 -11.00
N ARG A 277 -14.96 -8.51 -10.85
CA ARG A 277 -15.41 -9.02 -9.54
C ARG A 277 -14.28 -9.05 -8.52
N SER A 278 -13.04 -9.30 -8.98
CA SER A 278 -11.85 -9.33 -8.12
C SER A 278 -11.68 -8.05 -7.29
N MET A 279 -12.23 -6.92 -7.73
CA MET A 279 -12.14 -5.66 -6.99
C MET A 279 -12.78 -5.73 -5.60
N ILE A 280 -13.69 -6.67 -5.33
CA ILE A 280 -14.20 -6.95 -3.96
C ILE A 280 -13.05 -7.15 -2.97
N GLY A 281 -11.93 -7.70 -3.44
CA GLY A 281 -10.73 -7.89 -2.64
C GLY A 281 -9.98 -6.62 -2.23
N LEU A 282 -10.35 -5.44 -2.75
CA LEU A 282 -9.72 -4.16 -2.42
C LEU A 282 -10.38 -3.55 -1.18
N GLU A 283 -10.03 -4.08 -0.02
CA GLU A 283 -10.61 -3.68 1.28
C GLU A 283 -10.25 -2.24 1.70
N PHE A 284 -9.10 -1.73 1.23
CA PHE A 284 -8.60 -0.39 1.55
C PHE A 284 -8.93 0.67 0.49
N LEU A 285 -9.78 0.34 -0.49
CA LEU A 285 -10.12 1.27 -1.57
C LEU A 285 -10.93 2.47 -1.04
N GLN A 286 -10.36 3.67 -1.10
CA GLN A 286 -10.95 4.90 -0.59
C GLN A 286 -11.56 5.76 -1.69
N THR A 287 -11.09 5.60 -2.93
CA THR A 287 -11.54 6.40 -4.07
C THR A 287 -11.69 5.50 -5.28
N LEU A 288 -12.90 5.46 -5.83
CA LEU A 288 -13.20 4.83 -7.11
C LEU A 288 -14.04 5.80 -7.95
N SER A 289 -13.47 6.23 -9.06
CA SER A 289 -14.12 7.13 -10.01
C SER A 289 -13.99 6.57 -11.43
N TYR A 290 -15.11 6.46 -12.12
CA TYR A 290 -15.20 5.89 -13.47
C TYR A 290 -16.36 6.52 -14.27
N GLY A 291 -16.85 7.68 -13.84
CA GLY A 291 -17.90 8.41 -14.55
C GLY A 291 -17.46 8.83 -15.95
N ALA A 292 -18.41 9.05 -16.86
CA ALA A 292 -18.11 9.32 -18.27
C ALA A 292 -17.25 8.23 -18.93
N THR A 293 -17.44 6.98 -18.50
CA THR A 293 -17.02 5.75 -19.18
C THR A 293 -18.25 4.90 -19.49
N ASP A 294 -18.09 3.86 -20.30
CA ASP A 294 -19.09 2.84 -20.55
C ASP A 294 -18.95 1.61 -19.63
N LEU A 295 -18.25 1.76 -18.50
CA LEU A 295 -18.13 0.76 -17.45
C LEU A 295 -19.38 0.71 -16.59
N CYS A 296 -19.74 -0.50 -16.14
CA CYS A 296 -20.85 -0.75 -15.23
C CYS A 296 -20.39 -1.50 -13.98
N ALA A 297 -20.86 -1.07 -12.82
CA ALA A 297 -20.75 -1.88 -11.62
C ALA A 297 -21.60 -3.16 -11.76
N GLN A 298 -21.16 -4.24 -11.12
CA GLN A 298 -21.95 -5.47 -11.00
C GLN A 298 -23.16 -5.21 -10.10
N VAL A 299 -24.26 -5.92 -10.32
CA VAL A 299 -25.52 -5.72 -9.58
C VAL A 299 -25.78 -6.76 -8.51
N ASP A 300 -24.89 -7.75 -8.36
CA ASP A 300 -25.03 -8.76 -7.30
C ASP A 300 -24.72 -8.19 -5.91
N ASP A 301 -25.31 -8.81 -4.90
CA ASP A 301 -25.35 -8.29 -3.53
C ASP A 301 -23.96 -8.11 -2.92
N GLU A 302 -23.05 -9.08 -3.11
CA GLU A 302 -21.69 -9.03 -2.56
C GLU A 302 -20.90 -7.84 -3.12
N PHE A 303 -20.96 -7.64 -4.44
CA PHE A 303 -20.29 -6.52 -5.09
C PHE A 303 -20.88 -5.18 -4.68
N GLN A 304 -22.21 -5.08 -4.56
CA GLN A 304 -22.89 -3.86 -4.13
C GLN A 304 -22.60 -3.52 -2.66
N GLU A 305 -22.47 -4.51 -1.79
CA GLU A 305 -22.07 -4.31 -0.39
C GLU A 305 -20.65 -3.74 -0.31
N TRP A 306 -19.70 -4.33 -1.04
CA TRP A 306 -18.33 -3.82 -1.13
C TRP A 306 -18.31 -2.39 -1.69
N LEU A 307 -19.02 -2.14 -2.81
CA LEU A 307 -19.06 -0.83 -3.45
C LEU A 307 -19.68 0.25 -2.55
N GLY A 308 -20.64 -0.12 -1.71
CA GLY A 308 -21.29 0.75 -0.73
C GLY A 308 -20.36 1.23 0.40
N LYS A 309 -19.22 0.55 0.64
CA LYS A 309 -18.21 0.94 1.64
C LYS A 309 -17.30 2.07 1.15
N ILE A 310 -17.23 2.29 -0.16
CA ILE A 310 -16.32 3.26 -0.79
C ILE A 310 -17.04 4.62 -0.89
N PRO A 311 -16.47 5.72 -0.36
CA PRO A 311 -17.03 7.06 -0.53
C PRO A 311 -17.33 7.38 -2.00
N ASP A 312 -18.53 7.90 -2.27
CA ASP A 312 -19.04 8.09 -3.63
C ASP A 312 -18.14 9.04 -4.46
N GLY A 313 -17.46 8.48 -5.46
CA GLY A 313 -16.85 9.21 -6.58
C GLY A 313 -17.86 9.48 -7.71
N SER A 314 -17.37 9.90 -8.87
CA SER A 314 -18.18 10.00 -10.10
C SER A 314 -18.46 8.58 -10.61
N ARG A 315 -19.69 8.07 -10.42
CA ARG A 315 -20.13 6.74 -10.86
C ARG A 315 -21.12 6.87 -12.03
N THR A 316 -21.09 5.91 -12.94
CA THR A 316 -22.06 5.81 -14.03
C THR A 316 -23.26 4.98 -13.57
N ASP A 317 -24.48 5.50 -13.72
CA ASP A 317 -25.71 4.72 -13.53
C ASP A 317 -25.89 3.75 -14.70
N CYS A 318 -25.66 2.46 -14.47
CA CYS A 318 -26.03 1.41 -15.41
C CYS A 318 -27.37 0.80 -15.04
N ASP A 319 -28.26 0.68 -16.02
CA ASP A 319 -29.46 -0.12 -15.83
C ASP A 319 -29.12 -1.61 -15.73
N VAL A 320 -29.98 -2.36 -15.02
CA VAL A 320 -29.77 -3.78 -14.76
C VAL A 320 -29.75 -4.59 -16.06
N ALA A 321 -30.55 -4.21 -17.06
CA ALA A 321 -30.61 -4.90 -18.35
C ALA A 321 -29.28 -4.81 -19.13
N ARG A 322 -28.57 -3.67 -19.02
CA ARG A 322 -27.23 -3.48 -19.57
C ARG A 322 -26.24 -4.37 -18.84
N VAL A 323 -26.30 -4.47 -17.51
CA VAL A 323 -25.42 -5.33 -16.73
C VAL A 323 -25.62 -6.81 -17.08
N GLU A 324 -26.87 -7.27 -17.18
CA GLU A 324 -27.19 -8.64 -17.62
C GLU A 324 -26.70 -8.93 -19.05
N ARG A 325 -26.85 -7.95 -19.96
CA ARG A 325 -26.30 -8.07 -21.32
C ARG A 325 -24.79 -8.22 -21.30
N LEU A 326 -24.08 -7.41 -20.50
CA LEU A 326 -22.63 -7.50 -20.37
C LEU A 326 -22.20 -8.84 -19.79
N ALA A 327 -22.90 -9.37 -18.79
CA ALA A 327 -22.64 -10.70 -18.22
C ALA A 327 -22.83 -11.82 -19.25
N LEU A 328 -23.88 -11.76 -20.08
CA LEU A 328 -24.09 -12.72 -21.16
C LEU A 328 -23.05 -12.56 -22.27
N THR A 329 -22.69 -11.34 -22.67
CA THR A 329 -21.60 -11.11 -23.62
C THR A 329 -20.29 -11.70 -23.10
N ASP A 330 -20.02 -11.58 -21.79
CA ASP A 330 -18.83 -12.16 -21.18
C ASP A 330 -18.85 -13.70 -21.24
N LEU A 331 -20.00 -14.33 -20.94
CA LEU A 331 -20.21 -15.76 -21.15
C LEU A 331 -19.94 -16.17 -22.60
N HIS A 332 -20.47 -15.42 -23.57
CA HIS A 332 -20.24 -15.67 -24.98
C HIS A 332 -18.75 -15.61 -25.33
N ASP A 333 -18.04 -14.57 -24.89
CA ASP A 333 -16.64 -14.38 -25.26
C ASP A 333 -15.72 -15.40 -24.58
N VAL A 334 -15.92 -15.66 -23.28
CA VAL A 334 -15.12 -16.62 -22.50
C VAL A 334 -15.32 -18.04 -23.01
N THR A 335 -16.54 -18.40 -23.42
CA THR A 335 -16.84 -19.78 -23.83
C THR A 335 -16.76 -20.03 -25.34
N GLY A 336 -16.06 -19.17 -26.07
CA GLY A 336 -15.78 -19.34 -27.49
C GLY A 336 -16.98 -19.09 -28.42
N GLY A 337 -17.84 -18.14 -28.07
CA GLY A 337 -19.12 -17.79 -28.71
C GLY A 337 -19.11 -17.67 -30.23
N SER A 338 -18.00 -17.20 -30.80
CA SER A 338 -17.79 -17.17 -32.25
C SER A 338 -17.91 -18.55 -32.93
N SER A 339 -17.66 -19.62 -32.19
CA SER A 339 -17.67 -21.01 -32.64
C SER A 339 -18.93 -21.78 -32.26
N TRP A 340 -19.87 -21.16 -31.53
CA TRP A 340 -21.12 -21.81 -31.16
C TRP A 340 -21.97 -22.19 -32.39
N ALA A 341 -22.65 -23.33 -32.31
CA ALA A 341 -23.46 -23.89 -33.38
C ALA A 341 -24.64 -22.98 -33.74
N ASN A 342 -25.31 -22.45 -32.73
CA ASN A 342 -26.35 -21.44 -32.84
C ASN A 342 -26.02 -20.23 -31.95
N ARG A 343 -25.77 -19.12 -32.63
CA ARG A 343 -25.45 -17.80 -32.05
C ARG A 343 -26.43 -16.73 -32.52
N ALA A 344 -27.66 -17.12 -32.85
CA ALA A 344 -28.64 -16.16 -33.34
C ALA A 344 -28.84 -15.05 -32.29
N ALA A 345 -28.74 -13.79 -32.73
CA ALA A 345 -28.86 -12.57 -31.94
C ALA A 345 -27.79 -12.34 -30.83
N TRP A 346 -26.94 -13.31 -30.52
CA TRP A 346 -25.79 -13.11 -29.62
C TRP A 346 -24.84 -12.05 -30.15
N ALA A 347 -24.27 -11.25 -29.23
CA ALA A 347 -23.40 -10.11 -29.54
C ALA A 347 -24.06 -9.07 -30.47
N THR A 348 -25.38 -8.85 -30.33
CA THR A 348 -26.12 -7.79 -31.03
C THR A 348 -26.96 -6.95 -30.06
N ASP A 349 -27.48 -5.81 -30.51
CA ASP A 349 -28.25 -4.89 -29.68
C ASP A 349 -29.75 -5.24 -29.53
N VAL A 350 -30.18 -6.39 -30.05
CA VAL A 350 -31.59 -6.80 -29.91
C VAL A 350 -31.92 -7.13 -28.44
N PRO A 351 -33.20 -7.09 -28.03
CA PRO A 351 -33.63 -7.49 -26.68
C PRO A 351 -33.08 -8.86 -26.28
N LEU A 352 -32.68 -9.03 -25.01
CA LEU A 352 -32.04 -10.27 -24.54
C LEU A 352 -32.94 -11.50 -24.73
N GLY A 353 -34.26 -11.37 -24.58
CA GLY A 353 -35.21 -12.46 -24.84
C GLY A 353 -35.29 -12.92 -26.31
N ASP A 354 -34.70 -12.18 -27.26
CA ASP A 354 -34.59 -12.59 -28.65
C ASP A 354 -33.28 -13.38 -28.93
N TRP A 355 -32.35 -13.42 -27.95
CA TRP A 355 -31.10 -14.16 -28.08
C TRP A 355 -31.37 -15.66 -28.02
N HIS A 356 -30.68 -16.42 -28.86
CA HIS A 356 -30.85 -17.87 -28.84
C HIS A 356 -30.58 -18.44 -27.45
N GLY A 357 -31.55 -19.18 -26.91
CA GLY A 357 -31.42 -19.81 -25.61
C GLY A 357 -31.69 -18.89 -24.42
N VAL A 358 -31.93 -17.59 -24.61
CA VAL A 358 -32.21 -16.67 -23.50
C VAL A 358 -33.72 -16.47 -23.38
N THR A 359 -34.25 -16.64 -22.16
CA THR A 359 -35.62 -16.29 -21.78
C THR A 359 -35.57 -15.07 -20.88
N ALA A 360 -36.40 -14.06 -21.18
CA ALA A 360 -36.50 -12.87 -20.36
C ALA A 360 -37.97 -12.54 -20.03
N GLU A 361 -38.23 -12.16 -18.78
CA GLU A 361 -39.52 -11.69 -18.27
C GLU A 361 -39.35 -10.26 -17.77
N ASP A 362 -40.22 -9.34 -18.19
CA ASP A 362 -40.15 -7.92 -17.84
C ASP A 362 -38.76 -7.27 -18.08
N GLY A 363 -38.02 -7.79 -19.08
CA GLY A 363 -36.69 -7.32 -19.45
C GLY A 363 -35.54 -7.90 -18.63
N ARG A 364 -35.82 -8.78 -17.66
CA ARG A 364 -34.83 -9.50 -16.84
C ARG A 364 -34.63 -10.91 -17.35
N VAL A 365 -33.39 -11.39 -17.36
CA VAL A 365 -33.08 -12.76 -17.79
C VAL A 365 -33.53 -13.76 -16.73
N THR A 366 -34.47 -14.64 -17.10
CA THR A 366 -35.03 -15.69 -16.22
C THR A 366 -34.65 -17.10 -16.65
N GLY A 367 -34.15 -17.28 -17.87
CA GLY A 367 -33.70 -18.59 -18.35
C GLY A 367 -32.56 -18.50 -19.36
N LEU A 368 -31.67 -19.49 -19.31
CA LEU A 368 -30.55 -19.68 -20.23
C LEU A 368 -30.48 -21.15 -20.64
N ALA A 369 -30.70 -21.46 -21.91
CA ALA A 369 -30.79 -22.80 -22.47
C ALA A 369 -29.94 -22.90 -23.75
N LEU A 370 -28.69 -23.33 -23.59
CA LEU A 370 -27.66 -23.43 -24.62
C LEU A 370 -27.12 -24.86 -24.77
N SER A 371 -27.96 -25.87 -24.59
CA SER A 371 -27.52 -27.26 -24.72
C SER A 371 -27.05 -27.57 -26.15
N ALA A 372 -26.08 -28.48 -26.29
CA ALA A 372 -25.60 -28.96 -27.59
C ALA A 372 -25.18 -27.83 -28.54
N ASN A 373 -24.52 -26.79 -28.00
CA ASN A 373 -24.22 -25.57 -28.73
C ASN A 373 -22.71 -25.34 -28.97
N GLY A 374 -21.84 -26.19 -28.43
CA GLY A 374 -20.38 -26.10 -28.59
C GLY A 374 -19.72 -25.02 -27.74
N LEU A 375 -20.29 -24.70 -26.56
CA LEU A 375 -19.62 -23.86 -25.57
C LEU A 375 -18.34 -24.57 -25.09
N SER A 376 -17.23 -23.86 -24.96
CA SER A 376 -15.95 -24.46 -24.54
C SER A 376 -15.15 -23.52 -23.66
N GLY A 377 -14.37 -24.01 -22.69
CA GLY A 377 -13.68 -23.15 -21.72
C GLY A 377 -14.46 -22.98 -20.41
N PRO A 378 -13.97 -22.15 -19.47
CA PRO A 378 -14.57 -21.98 -18.15
C PRO A 378 -15.84 -21.14 -18.16
N LEU A 379 -16.67 -21.30 -17.12
CA LEU A 379 -17.79 -20.40 -16.86
C LEU A 379 -17.30 -19.12 -16.16
N PRO A 380 -17.70 -17.91 -16.61
CA PRO A 380 -17.32 -16.67 -15.93
C PRO A 380 -18.09 -16.49 -14.62
N ALA A 381 -17.46 -15.82 -13.64
CA ALA A 381 -18.08 -15.51 -12.36
C ALA A 381 -19.19 -14.44 -12.50
N GLU A 382 -19.09 -13.61 -13.53
CA GLU A 382 -19.99 -12.51 -13.87
C GLU A 382 -21.43 -12.98 -14.15
N ILE A 383 -21.66 -14.28 -14.38
CA ILE A 383 -23.01 -14.85 -14.53
C ILE A 383 -23.88 -14.66 -13.29
N ALA A 384 -23.28 -14.42 -12.12
CA ALA A 384 -23.97 -14.04 -10.88
C ALA A 384 -24.81 -12.75 -11.01
N ASN A 385 -24.55 -11.92 -12.03
CA ASN A 385 -25.35 -10.73 -12.32
C ASN A 385 -26.75 -11.04 -12.87
N LEU A 386 -27.04 -12.29 -13.27
CA LEU A 386 -28.36 -12.72 -13.73
C LEU A 386 -29.26 -13.04 -12.52
N THR A 387 -29.53 -12.04 -11.67
CA THR A 387 -30.12 -12.26 -10.33
C THR A 387 -31.53 -12.85 -10.32
N GLU A 388 -32.25 -12.79 -11.44
CA GLU A 388 -33.60 -13.36 -11.63
C GLU A 388 -33.58 -14.71 -12.37
N LEU A 389 -32.40 -15.30 -12.59
CA LEU A 389 -32.24 -16.52 -13.37
C LEU A 389 -32.82 -17.72 -12.64
N ARG A 390 -33.81 -18.38 -13.26
CA ARG A 390 -34.51 -19.55 -12.71
C ARG A 390 -34.07 -20.86 -13.35
N VAL A 391 -33.70 -20.82 -14.62
CA VAL A 391 -33.32 -22.03 -15.39
C VAL A 391 -31.98 -21.80 -16.08
N MET A 392 -31.00 -22.65 -15.79
CA MET A 392 -29.73 -22.69 -16.50
C MET A 392 -29.49 -24.11 -17.06
N GLU A 393 -29.44 -24.22 -18.37
CA GLU A 393 -29.36 -25.46 -19.12
C GLU A 393 -28.23 -25.35 -20.16
N LEU A 394 -27.08 -25.91 -19.81
CA LEU A 394 -25.83 -25.87 -20.56
C LEU A 394 -25.33 -27.28 -20.90
N ALA A 395 -26.20 -28.29 -20.84
CA ALA A 395 -25.80 -29.68 -21.07
C ALA A 395 -25.30 -29.93 -22.51
N GLU A 396 -24.52 -31.00 -22.72
CA GLU A 396 -24.02 -31.40 -24.04
C GLU A 396 -23.09 -30.34 -24.69
N ASN A 397 -22.16 -29.78 -23.94
CA ASN A 397 -21.16 -28.83 -24.45
C ASN A 397 -19.72 -29.32 -24.14
N ASP A 398 -18.71 -28.50 -24.44
CA ASP A 398 -17.29 -28.74 -24.18
C ASP A 398 -16.76 -27.82 -23.06
N LEU A 399 -17.63 -27.40 -22.11
CA LEU A 399 -17.22 -26.55 -20.98
C LEU A 399 -16.15 -27.24 -20.14
N SER A 400 -15.26 -26.45 -19.53
CA SER A 400 -14.09 -26.95 -18.80
C SER A 400 -13.77 -26.23 -17.50
N GLY A 401 -13.11 -26.91 -16.58
CA GLY A 401 -12.69 -26.35 -15.29
C GLY A 401 -13.79 -26.42 -14.23
N ALA A 402 -13.56 -25.73 -13.11
CA ALA A 402 -14.46 -25.74 -11.97
C ALA A 402 -15.69 -24.84 -12.18
N LEU A 403 -16.76 -25.15 -11.44
CA LEU A 403 -17.94 -24.29 -11.38
C LEU A 403 -17.68 -23.09 -10.44
N PRO A 404 -17.94 -21.83 -10.84
CA PRO A 404 -17.69 -20.68 -9.99
C PRO A 404 -18.56 -20.67 -8.72
N GLY A 405 -17.96 -20.34 -7.57
CA GLY A 405 -18.68 -20.21 -6.29
C GLY A 405 -19.73 -19.08 -6.29
N SER A 406 -19.57 -18.07 -7.16
CA SER A 406 -20.51 -16.94 -7.30
C SER A 406 -21.93 -17.37 -7.74
N PHE A 407 -22.11 -18.62 -8.17
CA PHE A 407 -23.42 -19.20 -8.47
C PHE A 407 -24.34 -19.24 -7.25
N ALA A 408 -23.80 -19.21 -6.02
CA ALA A 408 -24.58 -19.11 -4.80
C ALA A 408 -25.43 -17.82 -4.72
N GLY A 409 -25.03 -16.75 -5.42
CA GLY A 409 -25.79 -15.50 -5.52
C GLY A 409 -27.02 -15.57 -6.44
N LEU A 410 -27.23 -16.68 -7.16
CA LEU A 410 -28.39 -16.88 -8.04
C LEU A 410 -29.60 -17.40 -7.25
N HIS A 411 -30.09 -16.62 -6.29
CA HIS A 411 -31.10 -17.05 -5.31
C HIS A 411 -32.43 -17.55 -5.90
N GLU A 412 -32.78 -17.11 -7.12
CA GLU A 412 -33.99 -17.53 -7.84
C GLU A 412 -33.80 -18.82 -8.66
N LEU A 413 -32.60 -19.41 -8.68
CA LEU A 413 -32.28 -20.59 -9.48
C LEU A 413 -33.07 -21.82 -9.03
N ALA A 414 -33.85 -22.38 -9.95
CA ALA A 414 -34.68 -23.55 -9.74
C ALA A 414 -34.17 -24.79 -10.49
N GLU A 415 -33.56 -24.62 -11.66
CA GLU A 415 -33.01 -25.70 -12.48
C GLU A 415 -31.59 -25.38 -12.94
N LEU A 416 -30.64 -26.27 -12.64
CA LEU A 416 -29.26 -26.23 -13.12
C LEU A 416 -28.91 -27.54 -13.82
N ARG A 417 -28.55 -27.46 -15.11
CA ARG A 417 -28.23 -28.63 -15.93
C ARG A 417 -26.94 -28.39 -16.68
N LEU A 418 -25.92 -29.15 -16.30
CA LEU A 418 -24.53 -29.08 -16.75
C LEU A 418 -24.05 -30.39 -17.37
N GLY A 419 -24.91 -31.42 -17.43
CA GLY A 419 -24.52 -32.76 -17.84
C GLY A 419 -23.87 -32.83 -19.23
N ARG A 420 -23.07 -33.86 -19.51
CA ARG A 420 -22.38 -34.08 -20.79
C ARG A 420 -21.46 -32.93 -21.17
N ASN A 421 -20.72 -32.42 -20.19
CA ASN A 421 -19.61 -31.50 -20.34
C ASN A 421 -18.35 -32.18 -19.75
N PRO A 422 -17.63 -33.01 -20.52
CA PRO A 422 -16.57 -33.86 -19.99
C PRO A 422 -15.34 -33.08 -19.48
N GLY A 423 -15.20 -31.82 -19.86
CA GLY A 423 -14.12 -30.95 -19.38
C GLY A 423 -14.42 -30.29 -18.04
N LEU A 424 -15.69 -30.19 -17.62
CA LEU A 424 -16.02 -29.66 -16.30
C LEU A 424 -15.53 -30.67 -15.26
N GLU A 425 -14.79 -30.18 -14.27
CA GLU A 425 -14.06 -31.03 -13.32
C GLU A 425 -14.04 -30.41 -11.92
N GLY A 426 -13.92 -31.27 -10.91
CA GLY A 426 -13.87 -30.86 -9.50
C GLY A 426 -15.18 -31.04 -8.76
N ALA A 427 -15.19 -30.73 -7.47
CA ALA A 427 -16.40 -30.78 -6.66
C ALA A 427 -17.35 -29.62 -7.01
N LEU A 428 -18.66 -29.86 -6.91
CA LEU A 428 -19.64 -28.77 -6.90
C LEU A 428 -19.35 -27.81 -5.71
N PRO A 429 -19.35 -26.48 -5.91
CA PRO A 429 -19.05 -25.52 -4.86
C PRO A 429 -19.97 -25.71 -3.66
N PHE A 430 -19.39 -25.81 -2.47
CA PHE A 430 -20.13 -26.05 -1.24
C PHE A 430 -21.17 -24.94 -0.96
N ALA A 431 -20.90 -23.70 -1.40
CA ALA A 431 -21.81 -22.56 -1.31
C ALA A 431 -23.13 -22.75 -2.07
N LEU A 432 -23.22 -23.68 -3.03
CA LEU A 432 -24.49 -23.96 -3.73
C LEU A 432 -25.61 -24.42 -2.78
N ARG A 433 -25.27 -24.91 -1.58
CA ARG A 433 -26.26 -25.29 -0.55
C ARG A 433 -27.17 -24.14 -0.11
N GLU A 434 -26.73 -22.90 -0.31
CA GLU A 434 -27.51 -21.69 -0.03
C GLU A 434 -28.68 -21.51 -1.00
N LEU A 435 -28.68 -22.22 -2.13
CA LEU A 435 -29.75 -22.19 -3.12
C LEU A 435 -30.92 -23.09 -2.69
N GLU A 436 -31.74 -22.61 -1.76
CA GLU A 436 -32.92 -23.32 -1.24
C GLU A 436 -34.01 -23.57 -2.31
N GLY A 437 -33.99 -22.79 -3.39
CA GLY A 437 -34.93 -22.85 -4.51
C GLY A 437 -34.71 -23.99 -5.50
N VAL A 438 -33.54 -24.61 -5.51
CA VAL A 438 -33.17 -25.59 -6.55
C VAL A 438 -34.02 -26.86 -6.44
N ARG A 439 -34.56 -27.29 -7.59
CA ARG A 439 -35.40 -28.51 -7.72
C ARG A 439 -34.83 -29.49 -8.73
N VAL A 440 -34.00 -29.04 -9.66
CA VAL A 440 -33.32 -29.87 -10.66
C VAL A 440 -31.83 -29.52 -10.67
N LEU A 441 -30.96 -30.52 -10.47
CA LEU A 441 -29.51 -30.38 -10.56
C LEU A 441 -28.91 -31.58 -11.30
N LEU A 442 -28.60 -31.40 -12.59
CA LEU A 442 -28.06 -32.47 -13.45
C LEU A 442 -26.63 -32.12 -13.85
N HIS A 443 -25.68 -32.99 -13.56
CA HIS A 443 -24.26 -32.89 -13.91
C HIS A 443 -23.68 -34.26 -14.32
N ASP A 444 -24.53 -35.19 -14.74
CA ASP A 444 -24.14 -36.49 -15.30
C ASP A 444 -23.25 -36.36 -16.53
N ASP A 445 -22.38 -37.34 -16.76
CA ASP A 445 -21.41 -37.33 -17.87
C ASP A 445 -20.48 -36.09 -17.87
N THR A 446 -20.15 -35.55 -16.69
CA THR A 446 -19.09 -34.54 -16.45
C THR A 446 -18.00 -35.14 -15.55
N GLY A 447 -16.89 -34.41 -15.36
CA GLY A 447 -15.94 -34.65 -14.26
C GLY A 447 -16.33 -33.94 -12.96
N LEU A 448 -17.49 -33.28 -12.90
CA LEU A 448 -18.01 -32.71 -11.67
C LEU A 448 -18.58 -33.80 -10.78
N CYS A 449 -18.54 -33.54 -9.48
CA CYS A 449 -19.12 -34.46 -8.52
C CYS A 449 -19.72 -33.75 -7.31
N ALA A 450 -20.78 -34.34 -6.77
CA ALA A 450 -21.40 -33.84 -5.54
C ALA A 450 -20.56 -34.24 -4.32
N SER A 451 -20.22 -33.27 -3.47
CA SER A 451 -19.47 -33.50 -2.24
C SER A 451 -20.21 -34.49 -1.33
N PRO A 452 -19.53 -35.50 -0.73
CA PRO A 452 -20.17 -36.44 0.18
C PRO A 452 -20.47 -35.86 1.58
N ALA A 453 -20.16 -34.58 1.82
CA ALA A 453 -20.48 -33.86 3.07
C ALA A 453 -21.92 -34.12 3.55
N PRO A 454 -22.17 -34.41 4.83
CA PRO A 454 -23.51 -34.54 5.39
C PRO A 454 -24.43 -33.36 5.05
N ASP A 455 -23.96 -32.13 5.23
CA ASP A 455 -24.75 -30.92 4.96
C ASP A 455 -25.01 -30.69 3.46
N PHE A 456 -23.99 -30.88 2.63
CA PHE A 456 -24.17 -30.80 1.17
C PHE A 456 -25.07 -31.92 0.67
N GLN A 457 -24.92 -33.14 1.18
CA GLN A 457 -25.75 -34.29 0.83
C GLN A 457 -27.17 -34.12 1.33
N ALA A 458 -27.39 -33.51 2.50
CA ALA A 458 -28.72 -33.19 2.99
C ALA A 458 -29.44 -32.24 2.02
N TRP A 459 -28.76 -31.19 1.57
CA TRP A 459 -29.27 -30.30 0.51
C TRP A 459 -29.44 -31.04 -0.83
N TYR A 460 -28.39 -31.71 -1.33
CA TYR A 460 -28.34 -32.35 -2.64
C TYR A 460 -29.38 -33.47 -2.79
N THR A 461 -29.61 -34.27 -1.74
CA THR A 461 -30.64 -35.32 -1.75
C THR A 461 -32.06 -34.79 -1.55
N ALA A 462 -32.22 -33.57 -1.02
CA ALA A 462 -33.52 -32.89 -0.93
C ALA A 462 -33.97 -32.31 -2.29
N ILE A 463 -33.06 -32.16 -3.25
CA ILE A 463 -33.37 -31.73 -4.62
C ILE A 463 -34.22 -32.80 -5.31
N ALA A 464 -35.37 -32.39 -5.87
CA ALA A 464 -36.36 -33.30 -6.42
C ALA A 464 -35.84 -34.17 -7.58
N GLN A 465 -34.88 -33.65 -8.34
CA GLN A 465 -34.23 -34.37 -9.43
C GLN A 465 -32.73 -34.07 -9.46
N THR A 466 -31.92 -35.11 -9.29
CA THR A 466 -30.47 -35.04 -9.45
C THR A 466 -29.94 -36.14 -10.37
N ALA A 467 -28.86 -35.86 -11.08
CA ALA A 467 -28.11 -36.83 -11.86
C ALA A 467 -26.65 -36.40 -11.92
N GLY A 468 -25.72 -37.34 -11.75
CA GLY A 468 -24.29 -37.05 -11.70
C GLY A 468 -23.58 -37.85 -10.63
N ALA A 469 -22.26 -37.89 -10.70
CA ALA A 469 -21.45 -38.65 -9.76
C ALA A 469 -21.51 -37.98 -8.39
N VAL A 470 -21.73 -38.76 -7.33
CA VAL A 470 -21.16 -38.36 -6.04
C VAL A 470 -19.66 -38.53 -6.19
N CYS A 471 -18.85 -37.64 -5.64
CA CYS A 471 -17.41 -37.77 -5.75
C CYS A 471 -17.02 -39.18 -5.32
N ASP A 472 -16.35 -39.93 -6.20
CA ASP A 472 -15.78 -41.22 -5.81
C ASP A 472 -14.93 -40.97 -4.55
N ASN A 473 -14.85 -41.93 -3.64
CA ASN A 473 -13.72 -41.92 -2.70
C ASN A 473 -12.48 -42.15 -3.57
N PRO A 474 -11.65 -41.16 -3.95
CA PRO A 474 -10.31 -41.47 -4.39
C PRO A 474 -9.70 -42.38 -3.32
N ASP A 475 -9.02 -43.43 -3.77
CA ASP A 475 -8.12 -44.19 -2.91
C ASP A 475 -7.30 -43.19 -2.09
N GLU A 476 -7.35 -43.35 -0.76
CA GLU A 476 -6.61 -42.59 0.27
C GLU A 476 -6.04 -41.24 -0.18
N VAL A 477 -6.88 -40.20 -0.24
CA VAL A 477 -6.35 -38.83 -0.19
C VAL A 477 -5.99 -38.53 1.26
N THR A 478 -4.75 -38.85 1.61
CA THR A 478 -4.17 -38.45 2.89
C THR A 478 -3.84 -36.96 2.78
N VAL A 479 -4.76 -36.12 3.25
CA VAL A 479 -4.43 -34.73 3.55
C VAL A 479 -3.68 -34.68 4.86
N SER A 480 -2.60 -33.92 4.88
CA SER A 480 -1.88 -33.59 6.10
C SER A 480 -2.04 -32.10 6.33
N LEU A 481 -2.13 -31.73 7.60
CA LEU A 481 -2.09 -30.34 8.05
C LEU A 481 -0.71 -30.08 8.70
N PRO A 482 0.39 -30.02 7.92
CA PRO A 482 1.75 -29.92 8.45
C PRO A 482 1.99 -28.68 9.31
N MET A 483 1.18 -27.63 9.13
CA MET A 483 1.37 -26.36 9.82
C MET A 483 0.10 -25.55 9.92
N VAL A 484 -0.13 -25.03 11.12
CA VAL A 484 -1.10 -23.98 11.40
C VAL A 484 -0.45 -22.97 12.32
N TYR A 485 -0.66 -21.70 12.01
CA TYR A 485 -0.28 -20.63 12.93
C TYR A 485 -1.16 -19.39 12.73
N LEU A 486 -1.42 -18.74 13.86
CA LEU A 486 -2.16 -17.50 13.97
C LEU A 486 -1.18 -16.34 14.20
N THR A 487 -1.35 -15.24 13.48
CA THR A 487 -0.40 -14.12 13.45
C THR A 487 -1.10 -12.77 13.38
N GLN A 488 -0.54 -11.71 13.96
CA GLN A 488 -1.12 -10.35 13.90
C GLN A 488 -0.24 -9.31 13.19
N SER A 489 1.07 -9.57 13.05
CA SER A 489 2.03 -8.70 12.35
C SER A 489 3.30 -9.42 11.87
N VAL A 490 3.54 -10.67 12.31
CA VAL A 490 4.78 -11.43 12.09
C VAL A 490 4.46 -12.89 11.80
N GLN A 491 5.23 -13.54 10.92
CA GLN A 491 5.03 -14.96 10.59
C GLN A 491 6.22 -15.79 11.09
N ALA A 492 5.97 -16.73 12.02
CA ALA A 492 7.01 -17.60 12.56
C ALA A 492 6.74 -19.08 12.19
N PRO A 493 7.61 -19.72 11.39
CA PRO A 493 7.42 -21.11 10.92
C PRO A 493 7.48 -22.19 12.01
N SER A 494 8.07 -21.87 13.17
CA SER A 494 8.56 -22.89 14.11
C SER A 494 8.16 -22.65 15.56
N ARG A 495 7.39 -21.59 15.85
CA ARG A 495 7.02 -21.19 17.22
C ARG A 495 5.66 -20.50 17.25
N SER A 496 4.88 -20.76 18.30
CA SER A 496 3.69 -19.98 18.62
C SER A 496 4.09 -18.51 18.85
N VAL A 497 3.55 -17.62 18.01
CA VAL A 497 3.70 -16.17 18.14
C VAL A 497 2.81 -15.70 19.28
N ARG A 498 3.31 -14.84 20.18
CA ARG A 498 2.44 -14.21 21.17
C ARG A 498 1.43 -13.31 20.48
N LEU A 499 0.15 -13.51 20.75
CA LEU A 499 -0.92 -12.67 20.22
C LEU A 499 -1.28 -11.61 21.23
N VAL A 500 -1.77 -10.47 20.76
CA VAL A 500 -2.36 -9.44 21.60
C VAL A 500 -3.87 -9.64 21.65
N ALA A 501 -4.43 -9.60 22.86
CA ALA A 501 -5.87 -9.70 23.07
C ALA A 501 -6.64 -8.58 22.34
N ASN A 502 -7.86 -8.88 21.89
CA ASN A 502 -8.77 -7.93 21.25
C ASN A 502 -8.23 -7.30 19.95
N ARG A 503 -7.49 -8.08 19.15
CA ARG A 503 -6.99 -7.61 17.86
C ARG A 503 -7.12 -8.68 16.79
N ASP A 504 -7.52 -8.25 15.60
CA ASP A 504 -7.63 -9.13 14.43
C ASP A 504 -6.31 -9.84 14.14
N ALA A 505 -6.40 -11.11 13.79
CA ALA A 505 -5.26 -11.97 13.51
C ALA A 505 -5.48 -12.74 12.20
N LEU A 506 -4.45 -12.89 11.39
CA LEU A 506 -4.45 -13.77 10.23
C LEU A 506 -4.09 -15.19 10.66
N LEU A 507 -5.03 -16.11 10.48
CA LEU A 507 -4.83 -17.54 10.61
C LEU A 507 -4.38 -18.12 9.27
N ARG A 508 -3.30 -18.90 9.29
CA ARG A 508 -2.82 -19.67 8.13
C ARG A 508 -2.83 -21.16 8.44
N ALA A 509 -3.37 -21.92 7.50
CA ALA A 509 -3.38 -23.38 7.54
C ALA A 509 -2.81 -23.91 6.21
N PHE A 510 -1.74 -24.70 6.31
CA PHE A 510 -1.10 -25.31 5.17
C PHE A 510 -1.57 -26.74 5.08
N VAL A 511 -2.40 -27.02 4.09
CA VAL A 511 -2.89 -28.37 3.80
C VAL A 511 -2.09 -28.91 2.64
N THR A 512 -1.52 -30.10 2.81
CA THR A 512 -0.72 -30.79 1.80
C THR A 512 -1.27 -32.18 1.52
N ALA A 513 -1.02 -32.74 0.34
CA ALA A 513 -1.41 -34.11 0.00
C ALA A 513 -0.27 -34.88 -0.68
N GLU A 514 -0.14 -36.19 -0.40
CA GLU A 514 0.93 -37.02 -0.99
C GLU A 514 0.87 -37.10 -2.52
N GLU A 515 -0.34 -37.09 -3.10
CA GLU A 515 -0.56 -37.00 -4.56
C GLU A 515 -1.40 -35.75 -4.92
N PRO A 516 -0.83 -34.70 -5.56
CA PRO A 516 -1.54 -33.47 -5.93
C PRO A 516 -2.50 -33.67 -7.13
N ARG A 517 -3.00 -34.89 -7.33
CA ARG A 517 -3.81 -35.29 -8.50
C ARG A 517 -5.32 -35.29 -8.22
N GLY A 518 -5.73 -35.02 -6.98
CA GLY A 518 -7.13 -34.88 -6.59
C GLY A 518 -7.60 -33.42 -6.68
N PHE A 519 -8.66 -33.17 -7.44
CA PHE A 519 -9.34 -31.87 -7.51
C PHE A 519 -10.42 -31.81 -6.43
N PHE A 520 -9.98 -31.67 -5.19
CA PHE A 520 -10.82 -31.51 -4.02
C PHE A 520 -10.28 -30.36 -3.16
N GLU A 521 -11.16 -29.51 -2.68
CA GLU A 521 -10.83 -28.41 -1.78
C GLU A 521 -11.56 -28.67 -0.45
N PRO A 522 -10.88 -29.24 0.57
CA PRO A 522 -11.49 -29.44 1.88
C PRO A 522 -11.91 -28.09 2.47
N GLU A 523 -13.09 -28.07 3.08
CA GLU A 523 -13.42 -26.96 3.97
C GLU A 523 -12.43 -26.98 5.14
N VAL A 524 -11.74 -25.89 5.40
CA VAL A 524 -10.85 -25.77 6.56
C VAL A 524 -11.53 -24.83 7.53
N VAL A 525 -11.83 -25.30 8.74
CA VAL A 525 -12.52 -24.50 9.75
C VAL A 525 -11.64 -24.35 10.97
N ALA A 526 -11.51 -23.11 11.43
CA ALA A 526 -10.88 -22.78 12.69
C ALA A 526 -11.95 -22.55 13.75
N VAL A 527 -11.86 -23.29 14.85
CA VAL A 527 -12.75 -23.20 16.00
C VAL A 527 -11.96 -22.65 17.19
N PHE A 528 -12.49 -21.58 17.79
CA PHE A 528 -11.93 -20.94 18.96
C PHE A 528 -12.86 -21.22 20.14
N THR A 529 -12.30 -21.83 21.19
CA THR A 529 -13.05 -22.22 22.39
C THR A 529 -12.58 -21.38 23.56
N GLY A 530 -13.52 -20.74 24.26
CA GLY A 530 -13.25 -19.96 25.46
C GLY A 530 -12.89 -20.82 26.67
N PRO A 531 -12.43 -20.20 27.77
CA PRO A 531 -12.01 -20.90 28.97
C PRO A 531 -13.15 -21.64 29.70
N GLU A 532 -14.42 -21.34 29.39
CA GLU A 532 -15.59 -22.07 29.91
C GLU A 532 -15.99 -23.26 29.03
N GLY A 533 -15.28 -23.49 27.91
CA GLY A 533 -15.55 -24.58 26.97
C GLY A 533 -16.62 -24.24 25.92
N ASP A 534 -17.04 -22.98 25.82
CA ASP A 534 -17.95 -22.46 24.82
C ASP A 534 -17.22 -22.02 23.55
N GLU A 535 -17.84 -22.25 22.39
CA GLU A 535 -17.31 -21.74 21.11
C GLU A 535 -17.48 -20.22 21.07
N VAL A 536 -16.36 -19.50 21.01
CA VAL A 536 -16.33 -18.03 20.95
C VAL A 536 -16.25 -17.51 19.52
N HIS A 537 -15.66 -18.29 18.60
CA HIS A 537 -15.58 -17.94 17.20
C HIS A 537 -15.35 -19.17 16.31
N ARG A 538 -15.85 -19.08 15.08
CA ARG A 538 -15.68 -20.07 14.04
C ARG A 538 -15.42 -19.36 12.72
N ALA A 539 -14.33 -19.72 12.06
CA ALA A 539 -13.95 -19.15 10.77
C ALA A 539 -13.77 -20.27 9.74
N VAL A 540 -14.51 -20.16 8.63
CA VAL A 540 -14.21 -20.94 7.42
C VAL A 540 -13.04 -20.25 6.73
N MET A 541 -11.98 -21.01 6.44
CA MET A 541 -10.76 -20.52 5.82
C MET A 541 -10.81 -20.75 4.30
N THR A 542 -10.30 -19.81 3.51
CA THR A 542 -10.34 -19.84 2.04
C THR A 542 -8.95 -19.83 1.43
N ARG A 543 -8.82 -20.29 0.19
CA ARG A 543 -7.57 -20.31 -0.57
C ARG A 543 -7.80 -19.98 -2.05
N ASP A 544 -6.83 -19.35 -2.70
CA ASP A 544 -6.93 -18.92 -4.10
C ASP A 544 -6.43 -19.98 -5.11
N ALA A 545 -5.60 -20.95 -4.68
CA ALA A 545 -5.07 -22.00 -5.55
C ALA A 545 -6.07 -23.14 -5.81
N ASN A 546 -6.13 -23.57 -7.08
CA ASN A 546 -7.05 -24.61 -7.55
C ASN A 546 -6.58 -26.06 -7.30
N GLN A 547 -5.48 -26.28 -6.57
CA GLN A 547 -4.91 -27.61 -6.28
C GLN A 547 -4.21 -27.65 -4.91
N ILE A 548 -4.37 -28.74 -4.14
CA ILE A 548 -3.62 -28.96 -2.89
C ILE A 548 -2.15 -29.26 -3.23
N PRO A 549 -1.17 -28.49 -2.72
CA PRO A 549 0.23 -28.71 -3.01
C PRO A 549 0.76 -29.98 -2.32
N ALA A 550 1.82 -30.57 -2.87
CA ALA A 550 2.49 -31.73 -2.28
C ALA A 550 3.36 -31.37 -1.06
N GLU A 551 3.80 -30.10 -0.98
CA GLU A 551 4.62 -29.57 0.09
C GLU A 551 4.07 -28.20 0.50
N ALA A 552 4.22 -27.84 1.78
CA ALA A 552 3.84 -26.52 2.25
C ALA A 552 4.89 -25.50 1.80
N ASP A 553 4.47 -24.46 1.07
CA ASP A 553 5.31 -23.31 0.73
C ASP A 553 4.80 -22.08 1.47
N GLU A 554 5.49 -21.72 2.55
CA GLU A 554 5.13 -20.57 3.39
C GLU A 554 5.29 -19.22 2.68
N GLY A 555 6.11 -19.18 1.62
CA GLY A 555 6.38 -17.98 0.84
C GLY A 555 5.26 -17.63 -0.12
N ASP A 556 4.36 -18.57 -0.43
CA ASP A 556 3.26 -18.40 -1.38
C ASP A 556 1.90 -18.44 -0.65
N LEU A 557 1.22 -17.29 -0.63
CA LEU A 557 -0.08 -17.15 0.03
C LEU A 557 -1.23 -17.77 -0.76
N GLU A 558 -1.08 -17.93 -2.07
CA GLU A 558 -2.10 -18.58 -2.90
C GLU A 558 -2.21 -20.07 -2.53
N LEU A 559 -1.15 -20.68 -1.97
CA LEU A 559 -1.08 -22.09 -1.62
C LEU A 559 -1.60 -22.45 -0.22
N SER A 560 -1.85 -21.46 0.67
CA SER A 560 -2.34 -21.69 2.04
C SER A 560 -3.80 -21.28 2.23
N TYR A 561 -4.52 -21.95 3.12
CA TYR A 561 -5.82 -21.47 3.60
C TYR A 561 -5.60 -20.31 4.56
N ASN A 562 -6.37 -19.25 4.37
CA ASN A 562 -6.26 -18.02 5.14
C ASN A 562 -7.63 -17.62 5.70
N ALA A 563 -7.66 -17.09 6.92
CA ALA A 563 -8.83 -16.43 7.49
C ALA A 563 -8.39 -15.27 8.38
N VAL A 564 -9.11 -14.14 8.30
CA VAL A 564 -8.99 -13.07 9.30
C VAL A 564 -9.88 -13.44 10.48
N ILE A 565 -9.26 -13.62 11.63
CA ILE A 565 -9.89 -13.91 12.90
C ILE A 565 -10.14 -12.57 13.60
N PRO A 566 -11.39 -12.27 13.98
CA PRO A 566 -11.72 -10.97 14.54
C PRO A 566 -11.17 -10.84 15.97
N ALA A 567 -10.92 -9.59 16.34
CA ALA A 567 -10.41 -9.16 17.64
C ALA A 567 -11.04 -9.88 18.84
N GLU A 568 -12.37 -9.96 18.90
CA GLU A 568 -13.11 -10.56 20.02
C GLU A 568 -12.81 -12.04 20.24
N ALA A 569 -12.37 -12.76 19.19
CA ALA A 569 -12.00 -14.17 19.28
C ALA A 569 -10.59 -14.36 19.87
N VAL A 570 -9.75 -13.34 19.78
CA VAL A 570 -8.37 -13.37 20.28
C VAL A 570 -8.37 -12.87 21.73
N SER A 571 -8.66 -13.75 22.68
CA SER A 571 -8.70 -13.39 24.11
C SER A 571 -7.95 -14.40 25.00
N PRO A 572 -7.50 -14.01 26.21
CA PRO A 572 -6.75 -14.90 27.09
C PRO A 572 -7.54 -16.16 27.47
N GLY A 573 -6.87 -17.31 27.43
CA GLY A 573 -7.49 -18.59 27.75
C GLY A 573 -8.33 -19.18 26.62
N VAL A 574 -8.34 -18.55 25.44
CA VAL A 574 -8.88 -19.16 24.23
C VAL A 574 -7.95 -20.25 23.73
N GLU A 575 -8.54 -21.37 23.38
CA GLU A 575 -7.88 -22.46 22.68
C GLU A 575 -8.36 -22.50 21.23
N MET A 576 -7.49 -22.94 20.34
CA MET A 576 -7.80 -23.05 18.91
C MET A 576 -7.66 -24.51 18.48
N ALA A 577 -8.60 -24.95 17.69
CA ALA A 577 -8.47 -26.14 16.85
C ALA A 577 -8.70 -25.73 15.40
N VAL A 578 -7.87 -26.22 14.49
CA VAL A 578 -8.15 -26.15 13.05
C VAL A 578 -8.48 -27.55 12.58
N GLU A 579 -9.66 -27.69 12.01
CA GLU A 579 -10.20 -28.93 11.51
C GLU A 579 -10.20 -28.81 9.98
N VAL A 580 -9.44 -29.70 9.34
CA VAL A 580 -9.64 -29.95 7.92
C VAL A 580 -10.86 -30.84 7.82
N ASP A 581 -11.83 -30.39 7.04
CA ASP A 581 -13.02 -31.14 6.72
C ASP A 581 -13.86 -31.54 7.96
N PRO A 582 -14.27 -30.58 8.81
CA PRO A 582 -15.00 -30.88 10.05
C PRO A 582 -16.33 -31.60 9.83
N GLU A 583 -16.93 -31.41 8.65
CA GLU A 583 -18.18 -32.06 8.28
C GLU A 583 -17.96 -33.47 7.71
N GLY A 584 -16.72 -33.96 7.56
CA GLY A 584 -16.44 -35.30 7.03
C GLY A 584 -16.83 -35.45 5.56
N THR A 585 -16.54 -34.42 4.77
CA THR A 585 -16.77 -34.29 3.32
C THR A 585 -15.64 -34.87 2.47
N LEU A 586 -14.51 -35.22 3.10
CA LEU A 586 -13.45 -36.03 2.56
C LEU A 586 -13.91 -37.49 2.44
N PRO A 587 -13.31 -38.24 1.51
CA PRO A 587 -13.56 -39.66 1.35
C PRO A 587 -13.47 -40.46 2.67
N LEU A 588 -14.46 -41.31 2.97
CA LEU A 588 -14.57 -42.13 4.21
C LEU A 588 -13.38 -43.06 4.54
N THR A 589 -12.38 -43.17 3.65
CA THR A 589 -11.14 -43.94 3.86
C THR A 589 -9.90 -43.06 4.08
N ALA A 590 -10.03 -41.75 3.95
CA ALA A 590 -9.00 -40.83 4.42
C ALA A 590 -8.96 -40.89 5.94
N GLU A 591 -7.77 -40.96 6.53
CA GLU A 591 -7.54 -40.55 7.92
C GLU A 591 -7.85 -39.04 7.98
N SER A 592 -9.14 -38.71 8.03
CA SER A 592 -9.72 -37.39 7.72
C SER A 592 -9.82 -36.48 8.94
N GLU A 593 -9.45 -36.94 10.12
CA GLU A 593 -9.33 -36.07 11.29
C GLU A 593 -7.93 -35.42 11.30
N ALA A 594 -7.58 -34.71 10.21
CA ALA A 594 -6.43 -33.82 10.21
C ALA A 594 -6.81 -32.57 11.00
N ARG A 595 -6.67 -32.70 12.32
CA ARG A 595 -6.89 -31.64 13.29
C ARG A 595 -5.57 -31.09 13.75
N PHE A 596 -5.49 -29.78 13.93
CA PHE A 596 -4.37 -29.14 14.61
C PHE A 596 -4.86 -28.47 15.88
N PRO A 597 -4.35 -28.87 17.07
CA PRO A 597 -3.52 -30.05 17.32
C PRO A 597 -4.31 -31.37 17.15
N ASP A 598 -3.59 -32.49 16.99
CA ASP A 598 -4.19 -33.83 16.76
C ASP A 598 -5.20 -34.25 17.87
N GLU A 599 -5.03 -33.74 19.10
CA GLU A 599 -5.94 -33.98 20.22
C GLU A 599 -6.46 -32.65 20.80
N GLY A 600 -7.78 -32.47 20.85
CA GLY A 600 -8.41 -31.33 21.51
C GLY A 600 -8.15 -29.99 20.81
N SER A 601 -7.67 -29.02 21.57
CA SER A 601 -7.36 -27.66 21.12
C SER A 601 -6.08 -27.19 21.81
N ASP A 602 -5.30 -26.33 21.16
CA ASP A 602 -4.09 -25.76 21.75
C ASP A 602 -4.39 -24.35 22.29
N SER A 603 -3.91 -24.08 23.50
CA SER A 603 -4.04 -22.74 24.08
C SER A 603 -3.25 -21.72 23.25
N LEU A 604 -3.93 -20.65 22.83
CA LEU A 604 -3.27 -19.52 22.18
C LEU A 604 -2.51 -18.70 23.23
N ASN A 605 -1.30 -18.29 22.89
CA ASN A 605 -0.48 -17.43 23.74
C ASN A 605 -0.93 -15.97 23.60
N VAL A 606 -2.13 -15.67 24.09
CA VAL A 606 -2.74 -14.35 24.04
C VAL A 606 -2.35 -13.54 25.27
N VAL A 607 -1.79 -12.36 25.03
CA VAL A 607 -1.33 -11.40 26.04
C VAL A 607 -2.22 -10.18 26.00
N GLU A 608 -2.79 -9.82 27.15
CA GLU A 608 -3.43 -8.52 27.30
C GLU A 608 -2.35 -7.43 27.36
N VAL A 609 -2.45 -6.48 26.44
CA VAL A 609 -1.64 -5.25 26.48
C VAL A 609 -2.61 -4.07 26.61
N PRO A 610 -2.21 -2.98 27.29
CA PRO A 610 -3.09 -1.82 27.45
C PRO A 610 -3.41 -1.21 26.08
N PRO A 611 -4.54 -0.47 25.95
CA PRO A 611 -4.83 0.35 24.78
C PRO A 611 -3.70 1.33 24.44
N MET A 612 -3.51 1.62 23.16
CA MET A 612 -2.62 2.64 22.65
C MET A 612 -3.44 3.88 22.31
N GLN A 613 -3.36 4.91 23.15
CA GLN A 613 -3.94 6.22 22.85
C GLN A 613 -2.85 7.15 22.30
N LEU A 614 -2.98 7.53 21.03
CA LEU A 614 -2.17 8.56 20.38
C LEU A 614 -2.91 9.89 20.41
N THR A 615 -2.37 10.88 21.09
CA THR A 615 -2.89 12.26 21.15
C THR A 615 -2.10 13.12 20.16
N LEU A 616 -2.79 13.70 19.18
CA LEU A 616 -2.16 14.56 18.18
C LEU A 616 -2.32 16.03 18.56
N VAL A 617 -1.21 16.73 18.80
CA VAL A 617 -1.19 18.13 19.27
C VAL A 617 -0.78 19.04 18.12
N PRO A 618 -1.69 19.85 17.54
CA PRO A 618 -1.28 20.83 16.55
C PRO A 618 -0.39 21.89 17.22
N VAL A 619 0.84 22.06 16.75
CA VAL A 619 1.78 23.05 17.29
C VAL A 619 1.80 24.27 16.37
N ILE A 620 1.48 25.43 16.93
CA ILE A 620 1.40 26.70 16.21
C ILE A 620 2.42 27.67 16.82
N THR A 621 3.30 28.22 15.99
CA THR A 621 4.27 29.24 16.44
C THR A 621 3.56 30.60 16.60
N ALA A 622 4.01 31.40 17.56
CA ALA A 622 3.38 32.69 17.88
C ALA A 622 3.80 33.83 16.92
N GLU A 623 4.98 33.74 16.31
CA GLU A 623 5.52 34.80 15.44
C GLU A 623 5.02 34.66 13.99
N GLU A 624 4.94 33.43 13.45
CA GLU A 624 4.44 33.13 12.10
C GLU A 624 3.49 31.91 12.11
N PRO A 625 2.23 32.11 12.54
CA PRO A 625 1.31 31.00 12.78
C PRO A 625 0.86 30.34 11.46
N ASP A 626 1.42 29.19 11.15
CA ASP A 626 0.88 28.30 10.12
C ASP A 626 -0.19 27.37 10.71
N THR A 627 -1.45 27.64 10.35
CA THR A 627 -2.62 26.90 10.84
C THR A 627 -3.03 25.72 9.96
N SER A 628 -2.29 25.39 8.91
CA SER A 628 -2.61 24.32 7.96
C SER A 628 -2.79 22.95 8.65
N VAL A 629 -2.06 22.71 9.73
CA VAL A 629 -2.13 21.48 10.54
C VAL A 629 -3.44 21.32 11.32
N LEU A 630 -4.17 22.41 11.58
CA LEU A 630 -5.39 22.35 12.40
C LEU A 630 -6.49 21.52 11.73
N ALA A 631 -6.66 21.66 10.42
CA ALA A 631 -7.65 20.90 9.67
C ALA A 631 -7.27 19.40 9.61
N TRP A 632 -5.98 19.12 9.43
CA TRP A 632 -5.46 17.75 9.39
C TRP A 632 -5.63 17.05 10.75
N VAL A 633 -5.19 17.66 11.85
CA VAL A 633 -5.33 17.07 13.20
C VAL A 633 -6.79 16.86 13.60
N ARG A 634 -7.70 17.73 13.14
CA ARG A 634 -9.14 17.54 13.39
C ARG A 634 -9.78 16.43 12.55
N GLY A 635 -9.23 16.15 11.37
CA GLY A 635 -9.79 15.20 10.41
C GLY A 635 -9.27 13.76 10.56
N ILE A 636 -8.18 13.55 11.31
CA ILE A 636 -7.55 12.25 11.48
C ILE A 636 -8.21 11.40 12.58
N SER A 637 -8.29 10.10 12.33
CA SER A 637 -8.87 9.08 13.21
C SER A 637 -7.98 7.82 13.23
N ALA A 638 -8.35 6.82 14.03
CA ALA A 638 -7.64 5.54 14.09
C ALA A 638 -7.71 4.71 12.80
N ASP A 639 -8.70 4.99 11.93
CA ASP A 639 -8.90 4.32 10.64
C ASP A 639 -8.26 5.08 9.47
N SER A 640 -7.65 6.23 9.75
CA SER A 640 -6.98 7.04 8.73
C SER A 640 -5.71 6.33 8.22
N PRO A 641 -5.47 6.25 6.90
CA PRO A 641 -4.31 5.55 6.33
C PRO A 641 -2.97 6.10 6.84
N GLU A 642 -2.91 7.38 7.21
CA GLU A 642 -1.73 8.05 7.79
C GLU A 642 -1.26 7.42 9.11
N VAL A 643 -2.17 6.77 9.86
CA VAL A 643 -1.85 6.03 11.09
C VAL A 643 -2.09 4.53 10.94
N GLY A 644 -2.62 4.08 9.78
CA GLY A 644 -2.97 2.69 9.54
C GLY A 644 -1.79 1.74 9.78
N LEU A 645 -0.58 2.08 9.31
CA LEU A 645 0.59 1.24 9.53
C LEU A 645 0.97 1.09 11.01
N LEU A 646 0.73 2.09 11.87
CA LEU A 646 0.95 1.94 13.31
C LEU A 646 0.08 0.83 13.89
N ARG A 647 -1.21 0.88 13.56
CA ARG A 647 -2.22 -0.08 14.02
C ARG A 647 -1.85 -1.49 13.57
N HIS A 648 -1.39 -1.64 12.33
CA HIS A 648 -1.09 -2.96 11.74
C HIS A 648 0.31 -3.49 12.06
N ALA A 649 1.34 -2.65 12.20
CA ALA A 649 2.71 -3.12 12.43
C ALA A 649 3.01 -3.44 13.90
N PHE A 650 2.41 -2.72 14.85
CA PHE A 650 2.73 -2.87 16.28
C PHE A 650 1.64 -3.57 17.06
N PRO A 651 1.97 -4.47 18.01
CA PRO A 651 1.02 -5.22 18.83
C PRO A 651 0.25 -4.35 19.84
N PHE A 652 -0.75 -3.60 19.38
CA PHE A 652 -1.71 -2.86 20.22
C PHE A 652 -3.05 -3.60 20.30
N ALA A 653 -3.67 -3.65 21.49
CA ALA A 653 -5.00 -4.24 21.67
C ALA A 653 -6.09 -3.31 21.09
N GLU A 654 -6.06 -2.05 21.49
CA GLU A 654 -6.89 -0.99 20.89
C GLU A 654 -5.97 0.15 20.46
N PHE A 655 -6.28 0.79 19.32
CA PHE A 655 -5.57 1.97 18.85
C PHE A 655 -6.54 3.12 18.67
N ASN A 656 -6.35 4.18 19.45
CA ASN A 656 -7.19 5.35 19.43
C ASN A 656 -6.36 6.58 19.05
N VAL A 657 -6.94 7.45 18.24
CA VAL A 657 -6.36 8.75 17.89
C VAL A 657 -7.23 9.86 18.48
N ARG A 658 -6.62 10.75 19.25
CA ARG A 658 -7.30 11.88 19.90
C ARG A 658 -6.69 13.19 19.39
N PRO A 659 -7.43 14.01 18.64
CA PRO A 659 -7.05 15.37 18.35
C PRO A 659 -6.98 16.19 19.65
N HIS A 660 -5.93 16.98 19.82
CA HIS A 660 -5.78 17.94 20.90
C HIS A 660 -5.99 19.38 20.39
N GLU A 661 -6.31 20.31 21.29
CA GLU A 661 -6.34 21.73 20.95
C GLU A 661 -4.93 22.24 20.56
N ALA A 662 -4.89 23.31 19.77
CA ALA A 662 -3.63 23.87 19.31
C ALA A 662 -2.75 24.33 20.48
N TYR A 663 -1.52 23.82 20.53
CA TYR A 663 -0.50 24.29 21.46
C TYR A 663 0.28 25.42 20.81
N HIS A 664 0.20 26.61 21.39
CA HIS A 664 0.89 27.79 20.90
C HIS A 664 2.24 27.96 21.60
N THR A 665 3.32 28.03 20.83
CA THR A 665 4.67 28.22 21.37
C THR A 665 5.33 29.46 20.78
N SER A 666 6.13 30.16 21.58
CA SER A 666 7.00 31.25 21.12
C SER A 666 8.42 30.78 20.79
N LEU A 667 8.65 29.46 20.80
CA LEU A 667 9.94 28.88 20.47
C LEU A 667 10.21 29.00 18.97
N ASP A 668 11.45 29.33 18.62
CA ASP A 668 11.94 29.23 17.26
C ASP A 668 12.14 27.75 16.89
N LEU A 669 11.11 27.18 16.26
CA LEU A 669 11.09 25.78 15.86
C LEU A 669 11.95 25.50 14.62
N THR A 670 12.52 26.51 13.96
CA THR A 670 13.52 26.31 12.89
C THR A 670 14.88 25.91 13.50
N SER A 671 15.12 26.26 14.77
CA SER A 671 16.36 25.93 15.48
C SER A 671 16.31 24.59 16.20
N SER A 672 17.44 23.85 16.17
CA SER A 672 17.64 22.63 16.96
C SER A 672 17.38 22.81 18.46
N ALA A 673 17.66 24.00 19.00
CA ALA A 673 17.50 24.31 20.42
C ALA A 673 16.04 24.61 20.78
N GLY A 674 15.31 25.33 19.92
CA GLY A 674 13.87 25.55 20.08
C GLY A 674 13.09 24.25 19.94
N GLN A 675 13.44 23.39 18.98
CA GLN A 675 12.88 22.05 18.82
C GLN A 675 13.09 21.17 20.08
N VAL A 676 14.29 21.15 20.65
CA VAL A 676 14.56 20.41 21.90
C VAL A 676 13.82 21.02 23.09
N SER A 677 13.67 22.34 23.12
CA SER A 677 12.91 23.03 24.17
C SER A 677 11.42 22.73 24.09
N LEU A 678 10.89 22.53 22.88
CA LEU A 678 9.49 22.17 22.66
C LEU A 678 9.12 20.82 23.30
N PHE A 679 10.06 19.87 23.41
CA PHE A 679 9.81 18.63 24.14
C PHE A 679 9.56 18.86 25.62
N GLY A 680 10.27 19.80 26.22
CA GLY A 680 10.01 20.22 27.60
C GLY A 680 8.62 20.85 27.73
N GLU A 681 8.18 21.61 26.73
CA GLU A 681 6.86 22.25 26.69
C GLU A 681 5.72 21.24 26.49
N LEU A 682 5.84 20.34 25.51
CA LEU A 682 4.85 19.30 25.26
C LEU A 682 4.85 18.25 26.38
N GLU A 683 5.98 18.00 27.04
CA GLU A 683 6.04 17.13 28.22
C GLU A 683 5.36 17.79 29.40
N ALA A 684 5.57 19.10 29.59
CA ALA A 684 4.83 19.86 30.59
C ALA A 684 3.32 19.86 30.30
N LEU A 685 2.91 19.95 29.02
CA LEU A 685 1.52 19.81 28.59
C LEU A 685 0.97 18.44 28.99
N ARG A 686 1.60 17.35 28.55
CA ARG A 686 1.19 15.98 28.93
C ARG A 686 1.11 15.82 30.44
N ALA A 687 2.16 16.21 31.16
CA ALA A 687 2.24 16.08 32.62
C ALA A 687 1.14 16.89 33.32
N SER A 688 0.81 18.08 32.80
CA SER A 688 -0.30 18.91 33.31
C SER A 688 -1.67 18.28 33.10
N GLU A 689 -1.80 17.43 32.07
CA GLU A 689 -3.03 16.71 31.71
C GLU A 689 -3.13 15.33 32.37
N GLY A 690 -2.29 15.06 33.36
CA GLY A 690 -2.31 13.81 34.14
C GLY A 690 -1.25 12.79 33.73
N GLY A 691 -0.40 13.10 32.75
CA GLY A 691 0.86 12.36 32.52
C GLY A 691 0.71 10.92 32.02
N THR A 692 -0.41 10.55 31.39
CA THR A 692 -0.68 9.21 30.83
C THR A 692 -0.97 9.29 29.32
N GLY A 693 -0.47 8.35 28.53
CA GLY A 693 -0.70 8.27 27.08
C GLY A 693 0.35 8.96 26.17
N TYR A 694 0.28 8.65 24.87
CA TYR A 694 1.30 9.00 23.87
C TYR A 694 0.95 10.31 23.15
N TYR A 695 1.76 11.36 23.26
CA TYR A 695 1.49 12.63 22.58
C TYR A 695 2.43 12.82 21.41
N TYR A 696 1.87 13.35 20.33
CA TYR A 696 2.57 13.59 19.09
C TYR A 696 2.17 14.96 18.57
N GLY A 697 3.10 15.90 18.68
CA GLY A 697 2.99 17.22 18.12
C GLY A 697 2.95 17.19 16.59
N VAL A 698 2.20 18.10 16.01
CA VAL A 698 2.02 18.21 14.56
C VAL A 698 2.22 19.67 14.22
N ALA A 699 3.40 19.99 13.72
CA ALA A 699 3.75 21.34 13.28
C ALA A 699 3.70 21.41 11.75
N ALA A 700 3.36 22.58 11.21
CA ALA A 700 3.47 22.82 9.78
C ALA A 700 4.95 22.88 9.37
N ASN A 701 5.24 22.73 8.08
CA ASN A 701 6.60 22.58 7.54
C ASN A 701 7.58 23.69 7.97
N LEU A 702 8.69 23.34 8.63
CA LEU A 702 9.66 24.27 9.25
C LEU A 702 11.03 24.38 8.52
N GLY A 703 11.14 23.92 7.27
CA GLY A 703 12.40 23.99 6.53
C GLY A 703 13.43 22.92 6.92
N SER A 704 14.53 22.83 6.16
CA SER A 704 15.37 21.63 5.96
C SER A 704 15.64 20.72 7.18
N ASN A 705 15.16 19.48 7.03
CA ASN A 705 15.34 18.30 7.88
C ASN A 705 14.39 18.22 9.10
N ALA A 706 13.62 17.13 9.13
CA ALA A 706 13.31 16.27 10.28
C ALA A 706 12.29 16.68 11.42
N GLY A 707 11.67 15.78 12.23
CA GLY A 707 10.82 15.98 13.48
C GLY A 707 11.20 15.29 14.86
N ARG A 708 11.98 15.81 15.83
CA ARG A 708 12.87 15.13 16.84
C ARG A 708 12.28 14.40 18.05
N GLY A 709 13.11 13.59 18.75
CA GLY A 709 12.79 13.01 20.06
C GLY A 709 13.87 12.75 21.10
N GLN A 710 13.39 12.44 22.32
CA GLN A 710 14.16 12.46 23.56
C GLN A 710 13.74 11.31 24.53
N LEU A 711 14.68 10.82 25.36
CA LEU A 711 14.43 9.89 26.48
C LEU A 711 15.15 10.37 27.76
N PRO A 712 14.67 10.07 29.00
CA PRO A 712 13.52 9.22 29.41
C PRO A 712 12.32 9.99 30.02
N GLY A 713 11.13 9.81 29.43
CA GLY A 713 9.83 10.42 29.78
C GLY A 713 9.34 11.58 28.90
N TRP A 714 9.43 11.52 27.56
CA TRP A 714 9.35 12.74 26.71
C TRP A 714 8.65 12.60 25.33
N VAL A 715 8.28 13.76 24.72
CA VAL A 715 7.24 14.02 23.68
C VAL A 715 7.73 14.38 22.28
N SER A 716 6.87 14.20 21.24
CA SER A 716 7.11 14.19 19.78
C SER A 716 6.60 15.35 18.92
N VAL A 717 7.18 15.59 17.72
CA VAL A 717 6.67 16.41 16.61
C VAL A 717 7.04 15.82 15.21
N GLY A 718 6.10 15.59 14.26
CA GLY A 718 6.43 15.16 12.86
C GLY A 718 5.28 15.05 11.81
N VAL A 719 5.60 14.61 10.57
CA VAL A 719 4.88 14.70 9.26
C VAL A 719 3.88 13.52 8.99
N PRO A 720 2.81 13.67 8.18
CA PRO A 720 1.76 12.66 7.92
C PRO A 720 2.19 11.49 6.98
N ARG A 721 3.17 10.67 7.36
CA ARG A 721 3.43 9.37 6.70
C ARG A 721 3.33 8.22 7.68
N SER A 722 2.63 7.17 7.29
CA SER A 722 2.33 6.02 8.14
C SER A 722 3.58 5.22 8.52
N THR A 723 4.55 5.07 7.61
CA THR A 723 5.84 4.38 7.86
C THR A 723 6.74 5.12 8.81
N THR A 724 6.86 6.44 8.63
CA THR A 724 7.64 7.30 9.52
C THR A 724 7.01 7.33 10.90
N LEU A 725 5.72 7.64 10.98
CA LEU A 725 4.99 7.67 12.23
C LEU A 725 5.14 6.34 12.98
N ALA A 726 5.04 5.22 12.26
CA ALA A 726 5.24 3.89 12.81
C ALA A 726 6.68 3.59 13.24
N HIS A 727 7.69 3.90 12.43
CA HIS A 727 9.09 3.82 12.85
C HIS A 727 9.34 4.58 14.16
N GLU A 728 8.82 5.80 14.25
CA GLU A 728 8.98 6.62 15.43
C GLU A 728 8.28 6.02 16.62
N VAL A 729 7.03 5.60 16.51
CA VAL A 729 6.38 4.87 17.60
C VAL A 729 7.09 3.54 17.92
N GLY A 730 7.86 2.96 16.99
CA GLY A 730 8.69 1.80 17.30
C GLY A 730 9.71 2.08 18.40
N HIS A 731 10.43 3.20 18.32
CA HIS A 731 11.35 3.56 19.39
C HIS A 731 10.64 3.76 20.74
N ASN A 732 9.36 4.17 20.73
CA ASN A 732 8.46 4.45 21.88
C ASN A 732 8.22 3.20 22.68
N LEU A 733 8.24 2.09 21.96
CA LEU A 733 8.04 0.76 22.49
C LEU A 733 9.39 0.12 22.84
N SER A 734 10.41 0.94 23.10
CA SER A 734 11.78 0.56 23.47
C SER A 734 12.55 -0.23 22.41
N LEU A 735 12.24 -0.02 21.13
CA LEU A 735 12.96 -0.64 20.03
C LEU A 735 14.20 0.17 19.64
N ARG A 736 15.26 -0.54 19.23
CA ARG A 736 16.50 0.04 18.70
C ARG A 736 16.58 -0.23 17.20
N HIS A 737 17.64 0.25 16.56
CA HIS A 737 17.83 0.03 15.12
C HIS A 737 18.20 -1.42 14.81
N ALA A 738 17.67 -1.91 13.68
CA ALA A 738 18.14 -3.14 13.07
C ALA A 738 19.53 -2.94 12.39
N PRO A 739 20.36 -3.99 12.24
CA PRO A 739 21.72 -3.86 11.70
C PRO A 739 21.73 -3.49 10.21
N CYS A 740 22.17 -2.28 9.87
CA CYS A 740 22.35 -1.88 8.47
C CYS A 740 23.59 -1.01 8.19
N GLY A 741 24.73 -1.33 8.83
CA GLY A 741 26.04 -0.76 8.49
C GLY A 741 26.59 0.33 9.42
N ASP A 742 25.80 0.81 10.39
CA ASP A 742 26.26 1.62 11.52
C ASP A 742 26.26 0.79 12.83
N PRO A 743 27.42 0.49 13.43
CA PRO A 743 27.51 -0.34 14.64
C PRO A 743 27.11 0.38 15.95
N SER A 744 26.80 1.69 15.92
CA SER A 744 26.66 2.49 17.15
C SER A 744 25.23 2.61 17.73
N GLY A 745 24.20 2.26 16.95
CA GLY A 745 22.78 2.34 17.35
C GLY A 745 22.01 1.00 17.35
N VAL A 746 22.68 -0.08 16.98
CA VAL A 746 22.08 -1.42 16.83
C VAL A 746 21.74 -2.02 18.20
N ASP A 747 20.64 -2.76 18.26
CA ASP A 747 20.34 -3.57 19.43
C ASP A 747 21.47 -4.59 19.70
N PRO A 748 22.19 -4.53 20.84
CA PRO A 748 23.28 -5.46 21.11
C PRO A 748 22.79 -6.90 21.30
N ALA A 749 21.48 -7.10 21.51
CA ALA A 749 20.84 -8.40 21.62
C ALA A 749 20.09 -8.79 20.33
N TYR A 750 20.42 -8.19 19.19
CA TYR A 750 19.81 -8.56 17.91
C TYR A 750 20.05 -10.05 17.62
N PRO A 751 19.05 -10.78 17.11
CA PRO A 751 19.06 -12.24 17.11
C PRO A 751 20.18 -12.86 16.27
N TYR A 752 20.63 -12.18 15.20
CA TYR A 752 21.69 -12.68 14.33
C TYR A 752 22.81 -11.64 14.07
N PRO A 753 24.10 -12.02 14.20
CA PRO A 753 25.24 -11.12 13.98
C PRO A 753 25.36 -10.55 12.55
N ASN A 754 24.66 -11.14 11.57
CA ASN A 754 24.68 -10.73 10.16
C ASN A 754 23.49 -9.84 9.77
N GLY A 755 22.68 -9.36 10.73
CA GLY A 755 21.54 -8.48 10.45
C GLY A 755 20.26 -9.16 10.01
N ARG A 756 20.25 -10.50 9.89
CA ARG A 756 19.03 -11.25 9.56
C ARG A 756 18.08 -11.26 10.76
N ILE A 757 16.79 -11.38 10.48
CA ILE A 757 15.71 -11.51 11.47
C ILE A 757 15.20 -12.95 11.62
N GLY A 758 15.48 -13.81 10.63
CA GLY A 758 15.35 -15.26 10.77
C GLY A 758 13.92 -15.82 10.65
N VAL A 759 12.93 -14.99 10.32
CA VAL A 759 11.52 -15.36 10.14
C VAL A 759 10.89 -14.63 8.95
N TRP A 760 9.76 -15.13 8.45
CA TRP A 760 8.98 -14.44 7.43
C TRP A 760 8.23 -13.23 8.04
N GLY A 761 8.15 -12.15 7.28
CA GLY A 761 7.26 -11.03 7.59
C GLY A 761 5.95 -11.15 6.85
N TYR A 762 4.97 -10.37 7.29
CA TYR A 762 3.70 -10.21 6.59
C TYR A 762 3.26 -8.76 6.65
N ASP A 763 2.99 -8.18 5.49
CA ASP A 763 2.48 -6.82 5.37
C ASP A 763 0.96 -6.86 5.19
N PHE A 764 0.23 -6.53 6.26
CA PHE A 764 -1.24 -6.47 6.27
C PHE A 764 -1.83 -5.42 5.33
N ARG A 765 -1.03 -4.48 4.81
CA ARG A 765 -1.53 -3.45 3.90
C ARG A 765 -1.71 -3.96 2.48
N ASN A 766 -0.86 -4.90 2.06
CA ASN A 766 -0.88 -5.46 0.71
C ASN A 766 -1.05 -6.99 0.70
N GLY A 767 -1.22 -7.60 1.87
CA GLY A 767 -1.40 -9.02 2.05
C GLY A 767 -0.24 -9.85 1.52
N SER A 768 1.01 -9.37 1.60
CA SER A 768 2.18 -10.06 1.05
C SER A 768 3.11 -10.63 2.12
N THR A 769 3.82 -11.72 1.78
CA THR A 769 4.89 -12.31 2.59
C THR A 769 6.21 -11.60 2.34
N ILE A 770 7.02 -11.45 3.40
CA ILE A 770 8.34 -10.83 3.34
C ILE A 770 9.39 -11.88 3.70
N PRO A 771 10.35 -12.18 2.82
CA PRO A 771 11.24 -13.30 3.02
C PRO A 771 12.24 -13.12 4.17
N PRO A 772 12.64 -14.20 4.86
CA PRO A 772 13.48 -14.19 6.07
C PRO A 772 14.93 -13.80 5.83
N ASP A 773 15.35 -13.64 4.58
CA ASP A 773 16.68 -13.18 4.17
C ASP A 773 16.77 -11.66 4.00
N ARG A 774 15.64 -10.94 3.99
CA ARG A 774 15.60 -9.48 4.09
C ARG A 774 15.79 -9.08 5.54
N GLY A 775 17.03 -8.74 5.92
CA GLY A 775 17.36 -8.22 7.26
C GLY A 775 16.83 -6.80 7.52
N GLN A 776 15.61 -6.49 7.09
CA GLN A 776 15.03 -5.15 7.09
C GLN A 776 13.56 -5.23 7.52
N ASP A 777 13.23 -4.53 8.60
CA ASP A 777 11.88 -4.30 9.08
C ASP A 777 11.65 -2.79 9.31
N ILE A 778 10.53 -2.41 9.91
CA ILE A 778 10.16 -1.02 10.13
C ILE A 778 11.20 -0.26 10.96
N MET A 779 12.05 -0.94 11.74
CA MET A 779 13.12 -0.33 12.55
C MET A 779 14.46 -0.22 11.78
N THR A 780 14.45 -0.40 10.46
CA THR A 780 15.63 -0.33 9.58
C THR A 780 15.67 0.97 8.76
N TYR A 781 16.81 1.68 8.78
CA TYR A 781 16.98 2.98 8.10
C TYR A 781 17.39 2.90 6.63
N CYS A 782 17.79 1.72 6.17
CA CYS A 782 18.38 1.55 4.84
C CYS A 782 17.33 1.33 3.73
N ARG A 783 16.15 0.83 4.12
CA ARG A 783 14.84 0.82 3.45
C ARG A 783 13.81 0.48 4.52
N THR A 784 12.82 1.34 4.78
CA THR A 784 11.74 1.03 5.74
C THR A 784 10.76 0.08 5.08
N LEU A 785 10.82 -1.19 5.46
CA LEU A 785 9.77 -2.13 5.10
C LEU A 785 8.60 -1.98 6.09
N PRO A 786 7.36 -2.09 5.60
CA PRO A 786 6.13 -1.75 6.32
C PRO A 786 5.63 -2.85 7.27
N TRP A 787 6.55 -3.48 8.01
CA TRP A 787 6.23 -4.59 8.90
C TRP A 787 7.25 -4.62 10.04
N LEU A 788 6.90 -5.25 11.16
CA LEU A 788 7.78 -5.38 12.32
C LEU A 788 8.33 -6.80 12.38
N SER A 789 9.61 -7.04 12.66
CA SER A 789 10.12 -8.40 12.87
C SER A 789 9.52 -9.06 14.12
N ASP A 790 9.50 -10.39 14.18
CA ASP A 790 9.09 -11.16 15.37
C ASP A 790 9.88 -10.72 16.61
N TYR A 791 11.19 -10.51 16.46
CA TYR A 791 12.06 -10.01 17.50
C TYR A 791 11.56 -8.71 18.13
N TYR A 792 11.22 -7.72 17.31
CA TYR A 792 10.72 -6.45 17.82
C TYR A 792 9.26 -6.52 18.25
N PHE A 793 8.44 -7.32 17.58
CA PHE A 793 7.06 -7.57 17.97
C PHE A 793 6.96 -8.13 19.39
N GLU A 794 7.77 -9.14 19.70
CA GLU A 794 7.89 -9.74 21.03
C GLU A 794 8.37 -8.71 22.08
N LYS A 795 9.33 -7.85 21.72
CA LYS A 795 9.80 -6.77 22.60
C LYS A 795 8.72 -5.74 22.90
N VAL A 796 7.89 -5.39 21.92
CA VAL A 796 6.78 -4.48 22.13
C VAL A 796 5.77 -5.09 23.10
N ILE A 797 5.40 -6.36 22.92
CA ILE A 797 4.51 -7.08 23.83
C ILE A 797 5.08 -7.06 25.25
N ASP A 798 6.36 -7.42 25.41
CA ASP A 798 7.03 -7.41 26.73
C ASP A 798 7.03 -6.02 27.37
N HIS A 799 7.38 -4.99 26.58
CA HIS A 799 7.40 -3.62 27.04
C HIS A 799 6.02 -3.17 27.54
N ARG A 800 4.98 -3.44 26.75
CA ARG A 800 3.59 -3.04 27.07
C ARG A 800 2.99 -3.84 28.22
N ALA A 801 3.24 -5.14 28.29
CA ALA A 801 2.80 -5.99 29.40
C ALA A 801 3.46 -5.55 30.73
N GLN A 802 4.74 -5.18 30.71
CA GLN A 802 5.43 -4.65 31.90
C GLN A 802 4.89 -3.30 32.37
N LEU A 803 4.45 -2.45 31.43
CA LEU A 803 3.76 -1.19 31.75
C LEU A 803 2.44 -1.47 32.47
N ALA A 804 1.61 -2.37 31.95
CA ALA A 804 0.33 -2.74 32.57
C ALA A 804 0.48 -3.37 33.97
N ALA A 805 1.52 -4.18 34.19
CA ALA A 805 1.79 -4.80 35.48
C ALA A 805 2.34 -3.83 36.54
N GLY A 806 2.70 -2.59 36.18
CA GLY A 806 3.34 -1.63 37.08
C GLY A 806 4.74 -2.07 37.56
N THR A 807 5.31 -3.11 36.94
CA THR A 807 6.57 -3.76 37.34
C THR A 807 7.75 -3.42 36.43
N ALA A 808 7.66 -2.39 35.60
CA ALA A 808 8.78 -1.95 34.75
C ALA A 808 10.03 -1.65 35.60
N SER A 809 10.90 -2.66 35.76
CA SER A 809 12.14 -2.59 36.53
C SER A 809 13.29 -2.24 35.60
N ALA A 810 13.76 -1.01 35.74
CA ALA A 810 15.10 -0.47 35.49
C ALA A 810 16.25 -1.45 35.13
N GLY A 811 16.25 -1.98 33.91
CA GLY A 811 17.43 -2.62 33.30
C GLY A 811 17.14 -2.89 31.84
N VAL A 812 17.38 -1.97 30.91
CA VAL A 812 18.70 -1.45 30.53
C VAL A 812 18.63 0.04 30.19
N ALA A 813 18.80 0.90 31.19
CA ALA A 813 19.58 2.15 31.14
C ALA A 813 19.45 2.86 32.50
N ALA A 814 20.57 3.26 33.07
CA ALA A 814 20.59 4.07 34.28
C ALA A 814 19.98 5.46 34.02
N ALA A 815 19.14 5.88 34.97
CA ALA A 815 18.50 7.20 35.18
C ALA A 815 17.03 7.35 34.72
N SER A 816 16.17 7.58 35.72
CA SER A 816 14.74 8.00 35.71
C SER A 816 13.65 6.99 35.29
N THR A 817 12.52 7.11 36.00
CA THR A 817 11.31 6.27 36.05
C THR A 817 10.58 6.20 34.70
N PRO A 818 9.94 5.06 34.35
CA PRO A 818 9.28 4.88 33.05
C PRO A 818 8.00 5.73 32.98
N SER A 819 7.82 6.48 31.88
CA SER A 819 6.54 7.11 31.54
C SER A 819 6.29 6.99 30.03
N GLU A 820 5.03 6.73 29.69
CA GLU A 820 4.49 6.37 28.37
C GLU A 820 4.62 7.49 27.32
N MET A 821 5.80 7.70 26.71
CA MET A 821 5.92 8.55 25.50
C MET A 821 7.32 8.59 24.81
N LEU A 822 7.35 8.97 23.51
CA LEU A 822 8.53 9.16 22.65
C LEU A 822 8.27 9.82 21.27
N VAL A 823 9.38 10.14 20.57
CA VAL A 823 9.61 10.59 19.16
C VAL A 823 10.99 10.19 18.56
N LEU A 824 11.18 10.39 17.23
CA LEU A 824 12.34 10.98 16.48
C LEU A 824 11.95 11.73 15.17
N TRP A 825 12.97 12.38 14.51
CA TRP A 825 12.99 13.42 13.42
C TRP A 825 13.11 12.89 11.97
N GLY A 826 12.16 13.20 11.05
CA GLY A 826 12.23 13.12 9.55
C GLY A 826 11.42 14.19 8.74
N GLY A 827 11.98 14.74 7.65
CA GLY A 827 11.48 15.94 6.93
C GLY A 827 11.31 15.71 5.43
N MET A 828 10.61 16.60 4.72
CA MET A 828 10.24 16.43 3.31
C MET A 828 11.32 16.91 2.35
N VAL A 829 11.76 16.01 1.48
CA VAL A 829 12.53 16.29 0.28
C VAL A 829 11.76 15.69 -0.88
N ASP A 830 11.14 16.55 -1.68
CA ASP A 830 10.51 16.19 -2.94
C ASP A 830 9.27 15.28 -2.89
N GLY A 831 8.54 15.26 -1.77
CA GLY A 831 7.42 14.33 -1.63
C GLY A 831 7.89 12.91 -1.34
N GLU A 832 9.11 12.78 -0.79
CA GLU A 832 9.73 11.62 -0.12
C GLU A 832 10.30 12.10 1.24
N LEU A 833 10.25 11.27 2.29
CA LEU A 833 10.67 11.66 3.65
C LEU A 833 12.03 11.07 4.01
N TRP A 834 12.93 11.89 4.58
CA TRP A 834 14.33 11.52 4.82
C TRP A 834 14.69 11.49 6.32
N VAL A 835 15.45 10.47 6.78
CA VAL A 835 16.08 10.38 8.12
C VAL A 835 17.51 9.78 8.04
N ASP A 836 18.45 10.30 8.84
CA ASP A 836 19.82 9.77 9.08
C ASP A 836 20.15 9.87 10.60
N PRO A 837 21.04 9.04 11.20
CA PRO A 837 21.04 8.72 12.63
C PRO A 837 21.74 9.76 13.52
N ALA A 838 21.22 9.94 14.75
CA ALA A 838 21.88 10.73 15.79
C ALA A 838 22.69 9.84 16.74
N PHE A 839 24.00 10.10 16.84
CA PHE A 839 24.89 9.45 17.81
C PHE A 839 24.56 9.84 19.27
N PRO A 840 24.79 8.94 20.25
CA PRO A 840 24.65 9.28 21.66
C PRO A 840 25.80 10.19 22.13
N MET A 841 25.50 11.44 22.50
CA MET A 841 26.41 12.23 23.34
C MET A 841 26.06 12.03 24.82
N ARG A 842 26.96 11.37 25.55
CA ARG A 842 26.96 11.40 27.03
C ARG A 842 27.34 12.80 27.50
N THR A 843 26.37 13.58 27.97
CA THR A 843 26.65 14.75 28.82
C THR A 843 26.55 14.35 30.28
N ALA A 844 27.56 14.69 31.08
CA ALA A 844 27.65 14.31 32.47
C ALA A 844 26.46 14.85 33.29
N ALA A 845 25.83 13.99 34.07
CA ALA A 845 24.89 14.37 35.12
C ALA A 845 25.66 14.97 36.30
N ARG A 846 26.00 16.28 36.24
CA ARG A 846 26.25 17.07 37.45
C ARG A 846 26.25 18.57 37.18
N PRO A 847 25.45 19.37 37.91
CA PRO A 847 25.72 20.79 38.07
C PRO A 847 27.09 20.98 38.76
N PRO A 848 27.82 22.07 38.49
CA PRO A 848 29.04 22.37 39.23
C PRO A 848 28.73 22.55 40.73
N ASP A 849 29.53 21.90 41.58
CA ASP A 849 29.41 21.93 43.06
C ASP A 849 29.73 23.32 43.68
N ALA A 850 29.88 24.38 42.87
CA ALA A 850 30.27 25.71 43.31
C ALA A 850 29.41 26.82 42.71
N ARG A 851 29.03 27.76 43.58
CA ARG A 851 28.16 28.92 43.29
C ARG A 851 28.87 29.90 42.33
N GLY A 852 28.25 30.16 41.17
CA GLY A 852 28.55 31.32 40.32
C GLY A 852 27.92 32.61 40.86
N PRO A 853 28.28 33.79 40.32
CA PRO A 853 27.96 35.10 40.92
C PRO A 853 26.51 35.55 40.77
N TYR A 854 25.62 34.75 40.16
CA TYR A 854 24.26 35.16 39.83
C TYR A 854 23.23 34.41 40.68
N ARG A 855 22.25 35.16 41.22
CA ARG A 855 21.11 34.67 42.01
C ARG A 855 19.83 34.96 41.24
N ILE A 856 19.03 33.93 40.97
CA ILE A 856 17.64 34.09 40.51
C ILE A 856 16.75 34.13 41.76
N ARG A 857 15.89 35.15 41.86
CA ARG A 857 14.84 35.28 42.88
C ARG A 857 13.49 35.16 42.19
N GLY A 858 12.68 34.18 42.58
CA GLY A 858 11.26 34.15 42.28
C GLY A 858 10.46 34.90 43.34
N THR A 859 9.50 35.70 42.90
CA THR A 859 8.36 36.22 43.67
C THR A 859 7.12 35.67 42.97
N ALA A 860 6.13 35.10 43.65
CA ALA A 860 5.23 35.86 44.50
C ALA A 860 4.70 34.99 45.66
N ASP A 861 4.75 35.59 46.86
CA ASP A 861 4.26 35.18 48.19
C ASP A 861 4.11 33.68 48.52
#